data_AF-A0A3B0VCT3-F1
#
_entry.id   AF-A0A3B0VCT3-F1
#
_cell.length_a   1.000
_cell.length_b   1.000
_cell.length_c   1.000
_cell.angle_alpha   90.00
_cell.angle_beta   90.00
_cell.angle_gamma   90.00
#
_symmetry.space_group_name_H-M   'P 1'
#
loop_
_entity.id
_entity.type
_entity.pdbx_description
1 polymer ?
#
loop_
_entity_poly.entity_id
_entity_poly.type
_entity_poly.pdbx_seq_one_letter_code
_entity_poly.pdbx_strand_id
1 'polypeptide(L)'
;MSIIKWFNKPKWKSKDADVRARAVSSDSSPELTAQLLNISQNDQSAKVRVAAVRRLGDYTSIVKIAENDLDKNVKSTAYKILQDWFSNSDTQQQLAVIQQITAAKTIELVAKTAKGKQLRAYCIEKISKQGLLGDLLVNEKDKDLRQLIVAKIDKPATLKRIVKLIKNKDKITFKAIVAKLEGDGDIVKITQQKCLDLCEQMEKLIHNPSLFSKDDVKAINTKWQELSRDNDVSEFTQRFEGAYRTASLTFDPQQRKEFLNQQRQQKIKAKIIELKASLADIKDATWEQIQTQISKYSGFDLSYANDEQKDEFQEYLDTLKALRDTQSKKQDLPEKLLAVADKLDAALKHKYNQPNQITQFRKMWDTQAREANKNNAFGTLKTRFDKAMLKLADKVESSATLRNEAAKNAVAGIEKVQNLIADGQLADAKIAINKIAENKKIAGFHQLIQQHKFEFDAVWNELKELRQWQTWSNDKVRIRIIAELKDLVGTGTHPDALLKKMKESNQQWKDMEDHEKLEGDRYGIRNQELYSQFREVQQALFEPAQQFFEKRSEIWSKELENFETGIQALHEVDLVATTDQDLAKMVRGAVKKLRSLDKIPPKNRGKCAAKIRAGITRIDAHLRESYDVSSRRKQKLIEQAQDLVELEDLDSAIEQAKALQQEWKNAGTVQQSQERKLWKTFRKANDAVFNRIKVQRDQAQAESQELMDRASILITECEGAVKTAKSAHAIHSLIEKFKDDWHGLKVENKGLQNKANRLIDTGEQKVLSLANSETINALKNAQKFANICQDLELAKINQQKAQEKWDKLKPLSDKKLAAKLHQRFSAADATNNDFIETASNILIAGEYLTGIASPDGYKEQRLAYQVEELSKRMQGEASLSATNKARQLLSNWFVLSGADADFLKTNDKRIKKVIKELFELLKQ
;
A
#
# COMPACT_ATOMS: atom_id res chain seq x y z
N MET A 1 45.62 -39.59 23.89
CA MET A 1 44.28 -40.06 23.45
C MET A 1 43.82 -41.14 24.40
N SER A 2 42.78 -40.86 25.19
CA SER A 2 42.32 -41.69 26.32
C SER A 2 41.53 -42.93 25.87
N ILE A 3 41.80 -44.06 26.53
CA ILE A 3 41.13 -45.38 26.41
C ILE A 3 39.61 -45.29 26.67
N ILE A 4 39.13 -44.19 27.25
CA ILE A 4 37.70 -43.93 27.55
C ILE A 4 36.84 -43.68 26.30
N LYS A 5 37.42 -43.25 25.16
CA LYS A 5 36.63 -43.06 23.91
C LYS A 5 36.23 -44.38 23.23
N TRP A 6 36.76 -45.53 23.64
CA TRP A 6 36.41 -46.81 23.03
C TRP A 6 35.10 -47.41 23.56
N PHE A 7 34.70 -47.08 24.80
CA PHE A 7 33.51 -47.66 25.44
C PHE A 7 32.21 -46.86 25.32
N ASN A 8 32.25 -45.60 24.84
CA ASN A 8 31.03 -44.81 24.56
C ASN A 8 30.87 -44.59 23.06
N LYS A 9 30.35 -45.62 22.35
CA LYS A 9 29.88 -45.42 20.98
C LYS A 9 28.73 -44.39 21.00
N PRO A 10 28.73 -43.39 20.10
CA PRO A 10 27.65 -42.42 20.00
C PRO A 10 26.29 -43.12 19.98
N LYS A 11 25.28 -42.59 20.69
CA LYS A 11 23.97 -43.25 20.82
C LYS A 11 23.29 -43.51 19.48
N TRP A 12 23.59 -42.71 18.45
CA TRP A 12 23.13 -42.91 17.09
C TRP A 12 23.79 -44.10 16.35
N LYS A 13 24.86 -44.71 16.89
CA LYS A 13 25.46 -45.99 16.43
C LYS A 13 25.03 -47.19 17.29
N SER A 14 24.04 -47.04 18.17
CA SER A 14 23.50 -48.12 19.02
C SER A 14 22.94 -49.27 18.17
N LYS A 15 22.94 -50.51 18.69
CA LYS A 15 22.23 -51.63 18.04
C LYS A 15 20.71 -51.47 18.10
N ASP A 16 20.20 -50.80 19.13
CA ASP A 16 18.78 -50.52 19.34
C ASP A 16 18.30 -49.36 18.45
N ALA A 17 17.30 -49.63 17.62
CA ALA A 17 16.75 -48.67 16.67
C ALA A 17 15.98 -47.50 17.32
N ASP A 18 15.30 -47.70 18.45
CA ASP A 18 14.58 -46.62 19.13
C ASP A 18 15.54 -45.69 19.88
N VAL A 19 16.67 -46.22 20.34
CA VAL A 19 17.78 -45.41 20.87
C VAL A 19 18.45 -44.61 19.76
N ARG A 20 18.71 -45.24 18.59
CA ARG A 20 19.24 -44.53 17.42
C ARG A 20 18.29 -43.44 16.94
N ALA A 21 17.00 -43.71 16.79
CA ALA A 21 16.03 -42.75 16.27
C ALA A 21 15.91 -41.51 17.19
N ARG A 22 15.86 -41.72 18.51
CA ARG A 22 15.87 -40.63 19.49
C ARG A 22 17.16 -39.80 19.39
N ALA A 23 18.32 -40.45 19.37
CA ALA A 23 19.60 -39.76 19.22
C ALA A 23 19.66 -38.95 17.92
N VAL A 24 19.30 -39.56 16.78
CA VAL A 24 19.24 -38.92 15.46
C VAL A 24 18.28 -37.73 15.44
N SER A 25 17.20 -37.74 16.23
CA SER A 25 16.26 -36.61 16.29
C SER A 25 16.75 -35.40 17.09
N SER A 26 17.61 -35.60 18.10
CA SER A 26 17.93 -34.55 19.09
C SER A 26 19.40 -34.15 19.17
N ASP A 27 20.33 -35.03 18.79
CA ASP A 27 21.78 -34.80 18.92
C ASP A 27 22.29 -33.89 17.78
N SER A 28 22.96 -32.79 18.11
CA SER A 28 23.46 -31.79 17.15
C SER A 28 24.98 -31.83 16.97
N SER A 29 25.63 -32.93 17.35
CA SER A 29 27.07 -33.09 17.18
C SER A 29 27.49 -33.01 15.69
N PRO A 30 28.63 -32.36 15.37
CA PRO A 30 29.10 -32.23 13.99
C PRO A 30 29.29 -33.58 13.28
N GLU A 31 29.72 -34.62 14.02
CA GLU A 31 29.90 -35.98 13.49
C GLU A 31 28.57 -36.60 13.03
N LEU A 32 27.49 -36.42 13.81
CA LEU A 32 26.16 -36.92 13.43
C LEU A 32 25.59 -36.11 12.27
N THR A 33 25.71 -34.78 12.30
CA THR A 33 25.21 -33.90 11.23
C THR A 33 25.81 -34.26 9.88
N ALA A 34 27.13 -34.55 9.84
CA ALA A 34 27.80 -35.03 8.63
C ALA A 34 27.31 -36.40 8.13
N GLN A 35 26.70 -37.21 9.01
CA GLN A 35 26.22 -38.56 8.71
C GLN A 35 24.71 -38.63 8.44
N LEU A 36 23.95 -37.54 8.61
CA LEU A 36 22.49 -37.54 8.45
C LEU A 36 22.03 -38.06 7.08
N LEU A 37 22.74 -37.71 6.00
CA LEU A 37 22.43 -38.19 4.65
C LEU A 37 22.67 -39.70 4.50
N ASN A 38 23.75 -40.21 5.09
CA ASN A 38 24.04 -41.65 5.06
C ASN A 38 23.01 -42.43 5.91
N ILE A 39 22.67 -41.92 7.09
CA ILE A 39 21.68 -42.52 7.98
C ILE A 39 20.29 -42.53 7.33
N SER A 40 19.90 -41.45 6.66
CA SER A 40 18.59 -41.33 6.01
C SER A 40 18.41 -42.29 4.82
N GLN A 41 19.51 -42.73 4.19
CA GLN A 41 19.49 -43.64 3.04
C GLN A 41 19.73 -45.11 3.43
N ASN A 42 20.60 -45.36 4.42
CA ASN A 42 21.18 -46.69 4.63
C ASN A 42 20.89 -47.31 6.00
N ASP A 43 20.28 -46.61 6.97
CA ASP A 43 19.94 -47.24 8.27
C ASP A 43 18.88 -48.35 8.07
N GLN A 44 19.07 -49.50 8.72
CA GLN A 44 18.16 -50.64 8.62
C GLN A 44 16.75 -50.34 9.14
N SER A 45 16.60 -49.42 10.10
CA SER A 45 15.32 -49.06 10.69
C SER A 45 14.68 -47.86 10.00
N ALA A 46 13.46 -48.04 9.49
CA ALA A 46 12.66 -46.98 8.91
C ALA A 46 12.41 -45.80 9.88
N LYS A 47 12.25 -46.06 11.19
CA LYS A 47 12.06 -45.01 12.20
C LYS A 47 13.29 -44.11 12.33
N VAL A 48 14.49 -44.68 12.22
CA VAL A 48 15.75 -43.94 12.28
C VAL A 48 15.92 -43.12 11.00
N ARG A 49 15.62 -43.71 9.83
CA ARG A 49 15.62 -42.97 8.55
C ARG A 49 14.64 -41.79 8.57
N VAL A 50 13.42 -41.97 9.09
CA VAL A 50 12.45 -40.87 9.29
C VAL A 50 13.02 -39.75 10.16
N ALA A 51 13.67 -40.08 11.28
CA ALA A 51 14.27 -39.10 12.17
C ALA A 51 15.39 -38.31 11.47
N ALA A 52 16.21 -38.97 10.65
CA ALA A 52 17.25 -38.33 9.87
C ALA A 52 16.68 -37.43 8.76
N VAL A 53 15.67 -37.91 8.00
CA VAL A 53 15.02 -37.16 6.92
C VAL A 53 14.43 -35.84 7.41
N ARG A 54 13.83 -35.81 8.60
CA ARG A 54 13.27 -34.58 9.21
C ARG A 54 14.31 -33.50 9.51
N ARG A 55 15.59 -33.86 9.56
CA ARG A 55 16.70 -32.95 9.85
C ARG A 55 17.57 -32.64 8.63
N LEU A 56 17.26 -33.22 7.47
CA LEU A 56 17.97 -32.92 6.24
C LEU A 56 17.56 -31.54 5.70
N GLY A 57 18.56 -30.73 5.35
CA GLY A 57 18.37 -29.47 4.62
C GLY A 57 18.57 -29.59 3.10
N ASP A 58 19.06 -30.75 2.62
CA ASP A 58 19.25 -30.99 1.19
C ASP A 58 18.00 -31.63 0.56
N TYR A 59 17.16 -30.78 -0.03
CA TYR A 59 15.91 -31.17 -0.67
C TYR A 59 16.11 -32.08 -1.90
N THR A 60 17.26 -32.04 -2.57
CA THR A 60 17.57 -32.96 -3.68
C THR A 60 17.68 -34.39 -3.19
N SER A 61 18.37 -34.58 -2.06
CA SER A 61 18.46 -35.87 -1.39
C SER A 61 17.13 -36.32 -0.81
N ILE A 62 16.32 -35.40 -0.27
CA ILE A 62 14.97 -35.73 0.21
C ILE A 62 14.07 -36.23 -0.94
N VAL A 63 14.17 -35.66 -2.15
CA VAL A 63 13.45 -36.19 -3.33
C VAL A 63 13.89 -37.62 -3.65
N LYS A 64 15.19 -37.90 -3.68
CA LYS A 64 15.69 -39.27 -3.93
C LYS A 64 15.15 -40.27 -2.91
N ILE A 65 15.04 -39.86 -1.64
CA ILE A 65 14.46 -40.70 -0.57
C ILE A 65 12.96 -40.86 -0.77
N ALA A 66 12.24 -39.79 -1.10
CA ALA A 66 10.79 -39.82 -1.32
C ALA A 66 10.41 -40.77 -2.48
N GLU A 67 11.19 -40.77 -3.56
CA GLU A 67 10.92 -41.60 -4.75
C GLU A 67 11.39 -43.06 -4.54
N ASN A 68 12.55 -43.28 -3.89
CA ASN A 68 13.23 -44.58 -3.93
C ASN A 68 13.21 -45.40 -2.62
N ASP A 69 12.89 -44.82 -1.46
CA ASP A 69 12.90 -45.61 -0.20
C ASP A 69 11.86 -46.74 -0.24
N LEU A 70 12.16 -47.89 0.34
CA LEU A 70 11.26 -49.05 0.34
C LEU A 70 10.14 -48.89 1.38
N ASP A 71 10.34 -48.09 2.42
CA ASP A 71 9.37 -47.91 3.49
C ASP A 71 8.40 -46.76 3.22
N LYS A 72 7.09 -47.08 3.32
CA LYS A 72 6.01 -46.13 3.05
C LYS A 72 6.00 -44.94 4.00
N ASN A 73 6.39 -45.12 5.27
CA ASN A 73 6.39 -44.05 6.26
C ASN A 73 7.54 -43.07 5.99
N VAL A 74 8.72 -43.57 5.61
CA VAL A 74 9.84 -42.73 5.18
C VAL A 74 9.45 -41.91 3.95
N LYS A 75 8.89 -42.55 2.92
CA LYS A 75 8.39 -41.87 1.70
C LYS A 75 7.37 -40.79 2.01
N SER A 76 6.34 -41.12 2.81
CA SER A 76 5.29 -40.16 3.17
C SER A 76 5.82 -38.96 3.96
N THR A 77 6.80 -39.17 4.83
CA THR A 77 7.44 -38.09 5.60
C THR A 77 8.25 -37.19 4.67
N ALA A 78 9.04 -37.78 3.78
CA ALA A 78 9.84 -37.03 2.80
C ALA A 78 8.94 -36.19 1.86
N TYR A 79 7.85 -36.76 1.34
CA TYR A 79 6.88 -36.01 0.54
C TYR A 79 6.21 -34.89 1.34
N LYS A 80 5.87 -35.12 2.61
CA LYS A 80 5.26 -34.06 3.45
C LYS A 80 6.20 -32.87 3.64
N ILE A 81 7.48 -33.12 3.91
CA ILE A 81 8.50 -32.06 4.04
C ILE A 81 8.63 -31.27 2.73
N LEU A 82 8.67 -31.97 1.59
CA LEU A 82 8.72 -31.32 0.28
C LEU A 82 7.48 -30.47 0.01
N GLN A 83 6.29 -30.99 0.33
CA GLN A 83 5.02 -30.28 0.16
C GLN A 83 4.96 -29.01 1.01
N ASP A 84 5.34 -29.09 2.29
CA ASP A 84 5.40 -27.96 3.20
C ASP A 84 6.40 -26.92 2.66
N TRP A 85 7.57 -27.36 2.18
CA TRP A 85 8.59 -26.49 1.62
C TRP A 85 8.10 -25.74 0.36
N PHE A 86 7.44 -26.42 -0.59
CA PHE A 86 6.89 -25.78 -1.81
C PHE A 86 5.81 -24.74 -1.53
N SER A 87 5.15 -24.77 -0.37
CA SER A 87 4.11 -23.81 0.00
C SER A 87 4.65 -22.48 0.54
N ASN A 88 5.94 -22.43 0.92
CA ASN A 88 6.53 -21.32 1.67
C ASN A 88 7.14 -20.22 0.79
N SER A 89 7.68 -20.55 -0.39
CA SER A 89 8.39 -19.60 -1.29
C SER A 89 8.25 -19.97 -2.78
N ASP A 90 8.84 -19.15 -3.66
CA ASP A 90 8.99 -19.42 -5.10
C ASP A 90 10.44 -19.14 -5.51
N THR A 91 11.31 -20.15 -5.41
CA THR A 91 12.75 -20.02 -5.76
C THR A 91 13.13 -20.92 -6.93
N GLN A 92 14.19 -20.56 -7.67
CA GLN A 92 14.76 -21.43 -8.72
C GLN A 92 15.15 -22.82 -8.18
N GLN A 93 15.57 -22.90 -6.92
CA GLN A 93 15.87 -24.18 -6.26
C GLN A 93 14.63 -25.06 -6.14
N GLN A 94 13.47 -24.49 -5.78
CA GLN A 94 12.22 -25.25 -5.72
C GLN A 94 11.80 -25.75 -7.10
N LEU A 95 11.96 -24.93 -8.15
CA LEU A 95 11.67 -25.35 -9.51
C LEU A 95 12.55 -26.53 -9.95
N ALA A 96 13.85 -26.50 -9.65
CA ALA A 96 14.77 -27.59 -9.96
C ALA A 96 14.46 -28.89 -9.19
N VAL A 97 13.92 -28.77 -7.96
CA VAL A 97 13.57 -29.93 -7.13
C VAL A 97 12.22 -30.54 -7.56
N ILE A 98 11.19 -29.74 -7.85
CA ILE A 98 9.90 -30.29 -8.32
C ILE A 98 10.05 -31.03 -9.66
N GLN A 99 11.02 -30.62 -10.49
CA GLN A 99 11.33 -31.28 -11.76
C GLN A 99 11.84 -32.71 -11.61
N GLN A 100 12.34 -33.08 -10.43
CA GLN A 100 12.85 -34.42 -10.11
C GLN A 100 11.79 -35.33 -9.46
N ILE A 101 10.61 -34.79 -9.11
CA ILE A 101 9.54 -35.53 -8.45
C ILE A 101 8.61 -36.15 -9.50
N THR A 102 8.31 -37.45 -9.37
CA THR A 102 7.38 -38.14 -10.28
C THR A 102 6.02 -38.42 -9.64
N ALA A 103 5.92 -38.33 -8.31
CA ALA A 103 4.67 -38.58 -7.60
C ALA A 103 3.55 -37.61 -7.96
N ALA A 104 2.55 -38.13 -8.68
CA ALA A 104 1.37 -37.38 -9.13
C ALA A 104 0.66 -36.62 -7.99
N LYS A 105 0.48 -37.24 -6.81
CA LYS A 105 -0.19 -36.58 -5.66
C LYS A 105 0.55 -35.32 -5.19
N THR A 106 1.87 -35.33 -5.24
CA THR A 106 2.69 -34.17 -4.84
C THR A 106 2.59 -33.07 -5.88
N ILE A 107 2.68 -33.41 -7.17
CA ILE A 107 2.49 -32.46 -8.28
C ILE A 107 1.09 -31.81 -8.21
N GLU A 108 0.05 -32.62 -7.97
CA GLU A 108 -1.34 -32.14 -7.81
C GLU A 108 -1.51 -31.20 -6.63
N LEU A 109 -0.87 -31.51 -5.49
CA LEU A 109 -0.93 -30.64 -4.31
C LEU A 109 -0.19 -29.33 -4.54
N VAL A 110 1.03 -29.38 -5.10
CA VAL A 110 1.85 -28.20 -5.39
C VAL A 110 1.14 -27.30 -6.40
N ALA A 111 0.50 -27.84 -7.43
CA ALA A 111 -0.34 -27.07 -8.35
C ALA A 111 -1.47 -26.29 -7.65
N LYS A 112 -2.01 -26.84 -6.55
CA LYS A 112 -3.10 -26.25 -5.78
C LYS A 112 -2.64 -25.26 -4.71
N THR A 113 -1.50 -25.50 -4.06
CA THR A 113 -1.08 -24.79 -2.84
C THR A 113 0.13 -23.88 -3.00
N ALA A 114 0.96 -24.07 -4.02
CA ALA A 114 2.15 -23.25 -4.21
C ALA A 114 1.77 -21.80 -4.53
N LYS A 115 2.49 -20.85 -3.94
CA LYS A 115 2.29 -19.41 -4.21
C LYS A 115 2.88 -19.01 -5.56
N GLY A 116 4.00 -19.64 -5.92
CA GLY A 116 4.77 -19.36 -7.11
C GLY A 116 4.05 -19.63 -8.42
N LYS A 117 4.17 -18.71 -9.39
CA LYS A 117 3.54 -18.86 -10.71
C LYS A 117 4.25 -19.92 -11.53
N GLN A 118 5.58 -19.93 -11.52
CA GLN A 118 6.40 -20.85 -12.32
C GLN A 118 6.25 -22.30 -11.84
N LEU A 119 6.27 -22.52 -10.52
CA LEU A 119 6.02 -23.82 -9.88
C LEU A 119 4.64 -24.38 -10.24
N ARG A 120 3.59 -23.54 -10.14
CA ARG A 120 2.23 -23.95 -10.51
C ARG A 120 2.11 -24.25 -11.99
N ALA A 121 2.67 -23.42 -12.87
CA ALA A 121 2.69 -23.66 -14.31
C ALA A 121 3.27 -25.05 -14.65
N TYR A 122 4.47 -25.34 -14.14
CA TYR A 122 5.13 -26.64 -14.34
C TYR A 122 4.25 -27.81 -13.86
N CYS A 123 3.67 -27.70 -12.67
CA CYS A 123 2.82 -28.77 -12.14
C CYS A 123 1.54 -28.95 -12.96
N ILE A 124 0.88 -27.86 -13.36
CA ILE A 124 -0.34 -27.91 -14.18
C ILE A 124 -0.04 -28.56 -15.54
N GLU A 125 1.10 -28.28 -16.16
CA GLU A 125 1.50 -28.93 -17.41
C GLU A 125 1.59 -30.46 -17.30
N LYS A 126 1.94 -30.98 -16.12
CA LYS A 126 2.05 -32.42 -15.85
C LYS A 126 0.72 -33.08 -15.45
N ILE A 127 -0.31 -32.30 -15.10
CA ILE A 127 -1.61 -32.85 -14.71
C ILE A 127 -2.44 -33.19 -15.97
N SER A 128 -2.91 -34.44 -16.05
CA SER A 128 -3.82 -34.93 -17.11
C SER A 128 -5.26 -35.12 -16.63
N LYS A 129 -5.49 -35.16 -15.31
CA LYS A 129 -6.80 -35.38 -14.70
C LYS A 129 -7.74 -34.21 -14.98
N GLN A 130 -8.65 -34.43 -15.92
CA GLN A 130 -9.59 -33.43 -16.42
C GLN A 130 -10.48 -32.81 -15.33
N GLY A 131 -10.98 -33.61 -14.38
CA GLY A 131 -11.78 -33.11 -13.25
C GLY A 131 -11.00 -32.13 -12.37
N LEU A 132 -9.75 -32.48 -12.04
CA LEU A 132 -8.86 -31.65 -11.23
C LEU A 132 -8.44 -30.37 -11.95
N LEU A 133 -8.12 -30.45 -13.25
CA LEU A 133 -7.88 -29.26 -14.07
C LEU A 133 -9.08 -28.29 -14.01
N GLY A 134 -10.30 -28.83 -14.05
CA GLY A 134 -11.50 -28.02 -13.88
C GLY A 134 -11.61 -27.36 -12.50
N ASP A 135 -11.27 -28.08 -11.43
CA ASP A 135 -11.31 -27.53 -10.07
C ASP A 135 -10.20 -26.49 -9.83
N LEU A 136 -9.03 -26.68 -10.44
CA LEU A 136 -7.94 -25.69 -10.47
C LEU A 136 -8.39 -24.44 -11.22
N LEU A 137 -9.02 -24.58 -12.38
CA LEU A 137 -9.47 -23.45 -13.21
C LEU A 137 -10.46 -22.54 -12.47
N VAL A 138 -11.38 -23.13 -11.70
CA VAL A 138 -12.40 -22.38 -10.95
C VAL A 138 -11.78 -21.51 -9.84
N ASN A 139 -10.65 -21.95 -9.27
CA ASN A 139 -10.01 -21.27 -8.13
C ASN A 139 -8.76 -20.46 -8.53
N GLU A 140 -8.21 -20.67 -9.72
CA GLU A 140 -7.02 -19.96 -10.20
C GLU A 140 -7.32 -18.47 -10.40
N LYS A 141 -6.38 -17.61 -10.01
CA LYS A 141 -6.51 -16.14 -10.09
C LYS A 141 -5.65 -15.55 -11.20
N ASP A 142 -4.55 -16.20 -11.57
CA ASP A 142 -3.65 -15.74 -12.63
C ASP A 142 -4.21 -16.04 -14.03
N LYS A 143 -4.22 -15.03 -14.90
CA LYS A 143 -4.82 -15.12 -16.24
C LYS A 143 -4.09 -16.10 -17.16
N ASP A 144 -2.77 -16.16 -17.09
CA ASP A 144 -1.96 -17.01 -17.97
C ASP A 144 -2.09 -18.47 -17.56
N LEU A 145 -2.12 -18.74 -16.25
CA LEU A 145 -2.40 -20.08 -15.73
C LEU A 145 -3.82 -20.53 -16.09
N ARG A 146 -4.83 -19.65 -16.05
CA ARG A 146 -6.20 -19.98 -16.52
C ARG A 146 -6.19 -20.40 -17.99
N GLN A 147 -5.48 -19.68 -18.86
CA GLN A 147 -5.38 -20.04 -20.28
C GLN A 147 -4.70 -21.39 -20.47
N LEU A 148 -3.60 -21.64 -19.75
CA LEU A 148 -2.88 -22.90 -19.78
C LEU A 148 -3.75 -24.07 -19.31
N ILE A 149 -4.55 -23.89 -18.25
CA ILE A 149 -5.49 -24.92 -17.77
C ILE A 149 -6.60 -25.16 -18.80
N VAL A 150 -7.22 -24.12 -19.36
CA VAL A 150 -8.28 -24.26 -20.40
C VAL A 150 -7.76 -25.03 -21.61
N ALA A 151 -6.54 -24.73 -22.06
CA ALA A 151 -5.91 -25.43 -23.17
C ALA A 151 -5.79 -26.94 -22.92
N LYS A 152 -5.62 -27.38 -21.67
CA LYS A 152 -5.49 -28.80 -21.28
C LYS A 152 -6.81 -29.53 -20.98
N ILE A 153 -7.95 -28.83 -20.90
CA ILE A 153 -9.23 -29.49 -20.63
C ILE A 153 -9.92 -29.80 -21.97
N ASP A 154 -9.98 -31.08 -22.33
CA ASP A 154 -10.58 -31.54 -23.58
C ASP A 154 -11.91 -32.27 -23.37
N LYS A 155 -12.18 -32.75 -22.15
CA LYS A 155 -13.43 -33.48 -21.88
C LYS A 155 -14.64 -32.53 -21.89
N PRO A 156 -15.63 -32.71 -22.79
CA PRO A 156 -16.80 -31.83 -22.87
C PRO A 156 -17.62 -31.81 -21.58
N ALA A 157 -17.74 -32.93 -20.87
CA ALA A 157 -18.44 -33.01 -19.59
C ALA A 157 -17.81 -32.09 -18.53
N THR A 158 -16.47 -32.00 -18.50
CA THR A 158 -15.74 -31.12 -17.59
C THR A 158 -15.95 -29.66 -17.98
N LEU A 159 -15.84 -29.33 -19.26
CA LEU A 159 -16.08 -27.97 -19.79
C LEU A 159 -17.52 -27.51 -19.48
N LYS A 160 -18.54 -28.34 -19.76
CA LYS A 160 -19.97 -28.07 -19.45
C LYS A 160 -20.20 -27.80 -17.96
N ARG A 161 -19.51 -28.53 -17.06
CA ARG A 161 -19.57 -28.28 -15.60
C ARG A 161 -19.00 -26.92 -15.23
N ILE A 162 -17.84 -26.55 -15.78
CA ILE A 162 -17.13 -25.31 -15.43
C ILE A 162 -17.87 -24.07 -15.95
N VAL A 163 -18.48 -24.14 -17.14
CA VAL A 163 -19.27 -23.04 -17.73
C VAL A 163 -20.32 -22.52 -16.73
N LYS A 164 -21.01 -23.41 -16.02
CA LYS A 164 -22.02 -23.04 -15.02
C LYS A 164 -21.42 -22.30 -13.81
N LEU A 165 -20.17 -22.60 -13.46
CA LEU A 165 -19.50 -22.06 -12.27
C LEU A 165 -18.79 -20.72 -12.55
N ILE A 166 -18.38 -20.45 -13.79
CA ILE A 166 -17.57 -19.29 -14.18
C ILE A 166 -18.38 -18.20 -14.94
N LYS A 167 -19.59 -18.50 -15.43
CA LYS A 167 -20.44 -17.59 -16.26
C LYS A 167 -20.47 -16.12 -15.81
N ASN A 168 -20.56 -15.87 -14.50
CA ASN A 168 -20.66 -14.52 -13.93
C ASN A 168 -19.35 -14.02 -13.27
N LYS A 169 -18.28 -14.82 -13.30
CA LYS A 169 -17.02 -14.54 -12.60
C LYS A 169 -15.89 -14.13 -13.54
N ASP A 170 -15.81 -14.75 -14.72
CA ASP A 170 -14.76 -14.45 -15.71
C ASP A 170 -15.30 -14.61 -17.15
N LYS A 171 -15.62 -13.47 -17.78
CA LYS A 171 -16.15 -13.45 -19.15
C LYS A 171 -15.13 -13.92 -20.21
N ILE A 172 -13.83 -13.76 -19.98
CA ILE A 172 -12.79 -14.11 -20.96
C ILE A 172 -12.57 -15.62 -20.96
N THR A 173 -12.36 -16.21 -19.79
CA THR A 173 -12.25 -17.67 -19.65
C THR A 173 -13.56 -18.36 -20.02
N PHE A 174 -14.72 -17.76 -19.71
CA PHE A 174 -16.01 -18.25 -20.19
C PHE A 174 -16.05 -18.35 -21.72
N LYS A 175 -15.69 -17.29 -22.45
CA LYS A 175 -15.65 -17.31 -23.92
C LYS A 175 -14.70 -18.39 -24.45
N ALA A 176 -13.51 -18.55 -23.87
CA ALA A 176 -12.54 -19.57 -24.30
C ALA A 176 -13.03 -21.01 -24.09
N ILE A 177 -13.75 -21.29 -23.00
CA ILE A 177 -14.36 -22.61 -22.75
C ILE A 177 -15.53 -22.87 -23.69
N VAL A 178 -16.35 -21.85 -23.94
CA VAL A 178 -17.48 -21.93 -24.88
C VAL A 178 -16.95 -22.22 -26.29
N ALA A 179 -15.92 -21.52 -26.75
CA ALA A 179 -15.24 -21.79 -28.02
C ALA A 179 -14.69 -23.22 -28.14
N LYS A 180 -14.25 -23.83 -27.03
CA LYS A 180 -13.77 -25.22 -27.00
C LYS A 180 -14.92 -26.25 -26.99
N LEU A 181 -16.10 -25.87 -26.50
CA LEU A 181 -17.32 -26.68 -26.57
C LEU A 181 -18.03 -26.56 -27.92
N GLU A 182 -17.79 -25.49 -28.67
CA GLU A 182 -18.30 -25.27 -30.03
C GLU A 182 -17.77 -26.29 -31.06
N GLY A 183 -16.77 -27.11 -30.68
CA GLY A 183 -16.28 -28.23 -31.47
C GLY A 183 -17.14 -29.51 -31.45
N ASP A 184 -18.26 -29.56 -30.72
CA ASP A 184 -19.19 -30.71 -30.69
C ASP A 184 -20.64 -30.24 -30.97
N GLY A 185 -21.26 -30.80 -32.01
CA GLY A 185 -22.43 -30.29 -32.76
C GLY A 185 -23.77 -30.05 -32.05
N ASP A 186 -23.83 -30.03 -30.72
CA ASP A 186 -25.03 -29.68 -29.96
C ASP A 186 -25.32 -28.16 -29.97
N ILE A 187 -24.28 -27.32 -29.97
CA ILE A 187 -24.45 -25.85 -29.93
C ILE A 187 -24.90 -25.32 -31.29
N VAL A 188 -24.36 -25.83 -32.39
CA VAL A 188 -24.78 -25.45 -33.76
C VAL A 188 -26.26 -25.73 -33.97
N LYS A 189 -26.76 -26.91 -33.55
CA LYS A 189 -28.19 -27.25 -33.65
C LYS A 189 -29.08 -26.34 -32.80
N ILE A 190 -28.64 -25.99 -31.58
CA ILE A 190 -29.39 -25.06 -30.72
C ILE A 190 -29.42 -23.65 -31.32
N THR A 191 -28.31 -23.20 -31.91
CA THR A 191 -28.22 -21.88 -32.56
C THR A 191 -29.06 -21.85 -33.84
N GLN A 192 -29.01 -22.90 -34.67
CA GLN A 192 -29.87 -23.03 -35.85
C GLN A 192 -31.36 -23.04 -35.47
N GLN A 193 -31.74 -23.77 -34.41
CA GLN A 193 -33.12 -23.77 -33.93
C GLN A 193 -33.56 -22.39 -33.43
N LYS A 194 -32.72 -21.68 -32.68
CA LYS A 194 -33.02 -20.29 -32.25
C LYS A 194 -33.15 -19.33 -33.43
N CYS A 195 -32.34 -19.51 -34.48
CA CYS A 195 -32.46 -18.71 -35.70
C CYS A 195 -33.81 -18.99 -36.39
N LEU A 196 -34.20 -20.26 -36.50
CA LEU A 196 -35.50 -20.66 -37.05
C LEU A 196 -36.66 -20.08 -36.23
N ASP A 197 -36.62 -20.19 -34.90
CA ASP A 197 -37.65 -19.66 -34.01
C ASP A 197 -37.82 -18.14 -34.15
N LEU A 198 -36.72 -17.39 -34.35
CA LEU A 198 -36.77 -15.94 -34.55
C LEU A 198 -37.34 -15.57 -35.94
N CYS A 199 -37.01 -16.34 -36.98
CA CYS A 199 -37.63 -16.20 -38.30
C CYS A 199 -39.14 -16.41 -38.21
N GLU A 200 -39.58 -17.50 -37.57
CA GLU A 200 -41.00 -17.82 -37.42
C GLU A 200 -41.75 -16.79 -36.56
N GLN A 201 -41.13 -16.30 -35.49
CA GLN A 201 -41.72 -15.23 -34.68
C GLN A 201 -41.91 -13.95 -35.50
N MET A 202 -40.92 -13.55 -36.30
CA MET A 202 -41.02 -12.39 -37.17
C MET A 202 -42.12 -12.58 -38.24
N GLU A 203 -42.18 -13.76 -38.86
CA GLU A 203 -43.23 -14.11 -39.83
C GLU A 203 -44.62 -14.09 -39.19
N LYS A 204 -44.76 -14.56 -37.95
CA LYS A 204 -46.04 -14.54 -37.21
C LYS A 204 -46.56 -13.12 -36.96
N LEU A 205 -45.66 -12.15 -36.73
CA LEU A 205 -46.04 -10.73 -36.65
C LEU A 205 -46.69 -10.25 -37.95
N ILE A 206 -46.11 -10.63 -39.09
CA ILE A 206 -46.61 -10.25 -40.43
C ILE A 206 -48.01 -10.83 -40.68
N HIS A 207 -48.25 -12.08 -40.28
CA HIS A 207 -49.53 -12.76 -40.52
C HIS A 207 -50.65 -12.29 -39.59
N ASN A 208 -50.33 -11.68 -38.44
CA ASN A 208 -51.33 -11.24 -37.45
C ASN A 208 -51.11 -9.79 -36.97
N PRO A 209 -51.18 -8.79 -37.87
CA PRO A 209 -50.76 -7.43 -37.58
C PRO A 209 -51.62 -6.67 -36.56
N SER A 210 -52.83 -7.15 -36.26
CA SER A 210 -53.71 -6.55 -35.24
C SER A 210 -53.33 -6.90 -33.80
N LEU A 211 -52.52 -7.94 -33.59
CA LEU A 211 -52.19 -8.47 -32.24
C LEU A 211 -50.83 -7.98 -31.71
N PHE A 212 -50.07 -7.25 -32.51
CA PHE A 212 -48.69 -6.88 -32.20
C PHE A 212 -48.40 -5.41 -32.51
N SER A 213 -47.25 -4.94 -32.05
CA SER A 213 -46.81 -3.55 -32.14
C SER A 213 -45.45 -3.42 -32.82
N LYS A 214 -45.09 -2.17 -33.12
CA LYS A 214 -43.74 -1.80 -33.61
C LYS A 214 -42.62 -2.22 -32.63
N ASP A 215 -42.90 -2.28 -31.34
CA ASP A 215 -41.90 -2.62 -30.34
C ASP A 215 -41.61 -4.14 -30.31
N ASP A 216 -42.57 -4.97 -30.71
CA ASP A 216 -42.37 -6.42 -30.89
C ASP A 216 -41.40 -6.71 -32.04
N VAL A 217 -41.56 -6.00 -33.17
CA VAL A 217 -40.65 -6.08 -34.32
C VAL A 217 -39.22 -5.70 -33.91
N LYS A 218 -39.07 -4.62 -33.13
CA LYS A 218 -37.76 -4.21 -32.59
C LYS A 218 -37.18 -5.25 -31.65
N ALA A 219 -37.98 -5.79 -30.73
CA ALA A 219 -37.53 -6.77 -29.75
C ALA A 219 -36.99 -8.04 -30.41
N ILE A 220 -37.67 -8.56 -31.44
CA ILE A 220 -37.21 -9.74 -32.18
C ILE A 220 -35.92 -9.41 -32.97
N ASN A 221 -35.83 -8.24 -33.60
CA ASN A 221 -34.61 -7.81 -34.29
C ASN A 221 -33.43 -7.63 -33.33
N THR A 222 -33.63 -7.10 -32.12
CA THR A 222 -32.58 -7.04 -31.10
C THR A 222 -32.06 -8.42 -30.73
N LYS A 223 -32.97 -9.39 -30.51
CA LYS A 223 -32.58 -10.79 -30.24
C LYS A 223 -31.81 -11.42 -31.41
N TRP A 224 -32.19 -11.12 -32.64
CA TRP A 224 -31.47 -11.56 -33.84
C TRP A 224 -30.06 -10.96 -33.91
N GLN A 225 -29.92 -9.65 -33.71
CA GLN A 225 -28.62 -8.96 -33.70
C GLN A 225 -27.69 -9.46 -32.59
N GLU A 226 -28.25 -9.79 -31.43
CA GLU A 226 -27.48 -10.42 -30.34
C GLU A 226 -27.02 -11.82 -30.71
N LEU A 227 -27.88 -12.62 -31.35
CA LEU A 227 -27.55 -13.97 -31.80
C LEU A 227 -26.50 -13.96 -32.93
N SER A 228 -26.60 -13.03 -33.88
CA SER A 228 -25.73 -12.92 -35.05
C SER A 228 -24.35 -12.32 -34.78
N ARG A 229 -24.15 -11.68 -33.62
CA ARG A 229 -22.84 -11.10 -33.23
C ARG A 229 -21.78 -12.15 -32.93
N ASP A 230 -22.22 -13.21 -32.25
CA ASP A 230 -21.34 -14.21 -31.68
C ASP A 230 -21.45 -15.57 -32.39
N ASN A 231 -22.32 -15.71 -33.41
CA ASN A 231 -22.57 -16.97 -34.12
C ASN A 231 -22.70 -16.79 -35.65
N ASP A 232 -22.32 -17.81 -36.43
CA ASP A 232 -22.62 -17.87 -37.86
C ASP A 232 -24.12 -18.16 -38.08
N VAL A 233 -24.80 -17.21 -38.74
CA VAL A 233 -26.24 -17.25 -39.04
C VAL A 233 -26.52 -17.15 -40.55
N SER A 234 -25.48 -17.28 -41.38
CA SER A 234 -25.52 -17.01 -42.83
C SER A 234 -26.67 -17.71 -43.57
N GLU A 235 -27.00 -18.95 -43.20
CA GLU A 235 -28.10 -19.74 -43.76
C GLU A 235 -29.49 -19.11 -43.56
N PHE A 236 -29.70 -18.39 -42.45
CA PHE A 236 -31.01 -17.85 -42.06
C PHE A 236 -31.14 -16.33 -42.27
N THR A 237 -30.02 -15.63 -42.49
CA THR A 237 -29.97 -14.17 -42.65
C THR A 237 -30.93 -13.65 -43.72
N GLN A 238 -30.92 -14.25 -44.91
CA GLN A 238 -31.79 -13.79 -46.01
C GLN A 238 -33.28 -13.90 -45.64
N ARG A 239 -33.67 -15.00 -44.98
CA ARG A 239 -35.05 -15.23 -44.53
C ARG A 239 -35.45 -14.24 -43.45
N PHE A 240 -34.62 -14.07 -42.42
CA PHE A 240 -34.90 -13.15 -41.32
C PHE A 240 -34.97 -11.70 -41.81
N GLU A 241 -34.02 -11.25 -42.62
CA GLU A 241 -34.01 -9.88 -43.14
C GLU A 241 -35.21 -9.59 -44.04
N GLY A 242 -35.64 -10.57 -44.85
CA GLY A 242 -36.86 -10.48 -45.65
C GLY A 242 -38.11 -10.33 -44.80
N ALA A 243 -38.25 -11.15 -43.76
CA ALA A 243 -39.36 -11.06 -42.80
C ALA A 243 -39.31 -9.75 -42.00
N TYR A 244 -38.15 -9.36 -41.49
CA TYR A 244 -37.97 -8.11 -40.73
C TYR A 244 -38.30 -6.89 -41.56
N ARG A 245 -37.88 -6.83 -42.83
CA ARG A 245 -38.23 -5.73 -43.75
C ARG A 245 -39.74 -5.63 -43.93
N THR A 246 -40.40 -6.77 -44.14
CA THR A 246 -41.85 -6.83 -44.34
C THR A 246 -42.62 -6.44 -43.08
N ALA A 247 -42.21 -6.93 -41.91
CA ALA A 247 -42.77 -6.56 -40.63
C ALA A 247 -42.56 -5.06 -40.35
N SER A 248 -41.36 -4.55 -40.59
CA SER A 248 -41.03 -3.14 -40.40
C SER A 248 -41.89 -2.21 -41.26
N LEU A 249 -42.14 -2.56 -42.53
CA LEU A 249 -43.06 -1.80 -43.40
C LEU A 249 -44.54 -1.89 -42.95
N THR A 250 -44.91 -2.95 -42.24
CA THR A 250 -46.28 -3.19 -41.77
C THR A 250 -46.58 -2.38 -40.50
N PHE A 251 -45.67 -2.40 -39.52
CA PHE A 251 -45.87 -1.81 -38.20
C PHE A 251 -45.26 -0.41 -38.03
N ASP A 252 -44.41 0.06 -38.95
CA ASP A 252 -43.81 1.40 -38.90
C ASP A 252 -44.27 2.29 -40.08
N PRO A 253 -45.28 3.16 -39.88
CA PRO A 253 -45.77 4.06 -40.92
C PRO A 253 -44.69 4.97 -41.52
N GLN A 254 -43.66 5.33 -40.72
CA GLN A 254 -42.58 6.19 -41.17
C GLN A 254 -41.65 5.44 -42.13
N GLN A 255 -41.19 4.23 -41.78
CA GLN A 255 -40.36 3.42 -42.68
C GLN A 255 -41.11 3.00 -43.94
N ARG A 256 -42.43 2.73 -43.84
CA ARG A 256 -43.27 2.51 -45.02
C ARG A 256 -43.27 3.71 -45.96
N LYS A 257 -43.41 4.93 -45.41
CA LYS A 257 -43.37 6.17 -46.16
C LYS A 257 -41.99 6.37 -46.81
N GLU A 258 -40.91 6.12 -46.09
CA GLU A 258 -39.53 6.22 -46.60
C GLU A 258 -39.27 5.23 -47.74
N PHE A 259 -39.67 3.97 -47.61
CA PHE A 259 -39.53 2.97 -48.66
C PHE A 259 -40.33 3.34 -49.93
N LEU A 260 -41.58 3.79 -49.76
CA LEU A 260 -42.39 4.26 -50.88
C LEU A 260 -41.77 5.49 -51.55
N ASN A 261 -41.18 6.41 -50.78
CA ASN A 261 -40.45 7.55 -51.32
C ASN A 261 -39.20 7.12 -52.10
N GLN A 262 -38.44 6.15 -51.60
CA GLN A 262 -37.28 5.60 -52.31
C GLN A 262 -37.69 4.93 -53.64
N GLN A 263 -38.77 4.15 -53.66
CA GLN A 263 -39.29 3.59 -54.92
C GLN A 263 -39.72 4.69 -55.91
N ARG A 264 -40.38 5.76 -55.42
CA ARG A 264 -40.76 6.91 -56.26
C ARG A 264 -39.52 7.60 -56.83
N GLN A 265 -38.48 7.81 -56.02
CA GLN A 265 -37.20 8.35 -56.47
C GLN A 265 -36.50 7.45 -57.50
N GLN A 266 -36.52 6.13 -57.34
CA GLN A 266 -35.99 5.19 -58.33
C GLN A 266 -36.77 5.27 -59.66
N LYS A 267 -38.10 5.37 -59.61
CA LYS A 267 -38.93 5.59 -60.81
C LYS A 267 -38.60 6.90 -61.51
N ILE A 268 -38.36 7.98 -60.74
CA ILE A 268 -37.93 9.27 -61.28
C ILE A 268 -36.57 9.14 -61.98
N LYS A 269 -35.58 8.51 -61.33
CA LYS A 269 -34.25 8.24 -61.94
C LYS A 269 -34.38 7.45 -63.24
N ALA A 270 -35.16 6.38 -63.26
CA ALA A 270 -35.40 5.59 -64.46
C ALA A 270 -36.02 6.45 -65.58
N LYS A 271 -36.93 7.37 -65.23
CA LYS A 271 -37.57 8.27 -66.19
C LYS A 271 -36.63 9.34 -66.74
N ILE A 272 -35.73 9.87 -65.91
CA ILE A 272 -34.65 10.79 -66.35
C ILE A 272 -33.73 10.09 -67.36
N ILE A 273 -33.34 8.83 -67.08
CA ILE A 273 -32.53 8.02 -68.00
C ILE A 273 -33.26 7.80 -69.32
N GLU A 274 -34.55 7.47 -69.29
CA GLU A 274 -35.38 7.30 -70.49
C GLU A 274 -35.48 8.60 -71.31
N LEU A 275 -35.67 9.75 -70.64
CA LEU A 275 -35.72 11.07 -71.28
C LEU A 275 -34.38 11.41 -71.95
N LYS A 276 -33.27 11.18 -71.27
CA LYS A 276 -31.91 11.36 -71.80
C LYS A 276 -31.64 10.50 -73.01
N ALA A 277 -32.06 9.23 -72.99
CA ALA A 277 -31.93 8.34 -74.14
C ALA A 277 -32.76 8.86 -75.33
N SER A 278 -33.99 9.33 -75.10
CA SER A 278 -34.83 9.88 -76.17
C SER A 278 -34.21 11.10 -76.86
N LEU A 279 -33.46 11.95 -76.14
CA LEU A 279 -32.74 13.08 -76.72
C LEU A 279 -31.63 12.66 -77.71
N ALA A 280 -30.98 11.52 -77.47
CA ALA A 280 -29.93 11.01 -78.34
C ALA A 280 -30.47 10.59 -79.73
N ASP A 281 -31.72 10.14 -79.78
CA ASP A 281 -32.38 9.59 -80.98
C ASP A 281 -33.11 10.66 -81.84
N ILE A 282 -33.11 11.94 -81.44
CA ILE A 282 -34.02 12.97 -82.00
C ILE A 282 -33.40 13.85 -83.12
N LYS A 283 -32.16 13.58 -83.58
CA LYS A 283 -31.42 14.47 -84.50
C LYS A 283 -32.17 14.88 -85.78
N ASP A 284 -33.00 13.99 -86.34
CA ASP A 284 -33.79 14.24 -87.57
C ASP A 284 -35.31 14.13 -87.36
N ALA A 285 -35.77 14.23 -86.11
CA ALA A 285 -37.18 14.08 -85.79
C ALA A 285 -38.02 15.27 -86.29
N THR A 286 -39.24 14.99 -86.76
CA THR A 286 -40.20 16.04 -87.14
C THR A 286 -40.68 16.82 -85.92
N TRP A 287 -41.21 18.02 -86.13
CA TRP A 287 -41.80 18.82 -85.05
C TRP A 287 -42.84 18.01 -84.25
N GLU A 288 -43.68 17.21 -84.92
CA GLU A 288 -44.69 16.36 -84.29
C GLU A 288 -44.08 15.27 -83.40
N GLN A 289 -42.98 14.65 -83.84
CA GLN A 289 -42.27 13.61 -83.08
C GLN A 289 -41.62 14.19 -81.81
N ILE A 290 -40.94 15.33 -81.92
CA ILE A 290 -40.34 16.04 -80.77
C ILE A 290 -41.44 16.46 -79.80
N GLN A 291 -42.53 17.02 -80.31
CA GLN A 291 -43.64 17.52 -79.52
C GLN A 291 -44.42 16.38 -78.83
N THR A 292 -44.45 15.19 -79.41
CA THR A 292 -45.00 13.97 -78.79
C THR A 292 -44.14 13.50 -77.61
N GLN A 293 -42.81 13.52 -77.74
CA GLN A 293 -41.91 13.22 -76.63
C GLN A 293 -42.05 14.24 -75.50
N ILE A 294 -42.07 15.54 -75.80
CA ILE A 294 -42.33 16.59 -74.79
C ILE A 294 -43.64 16.30 -74.03
N SER A 295 -44.70 15.90 -74.73
CA SER A 295 -45.99 15.57 -74.10
C SER A 295 -45.87 14.40 -73.11
N LYS A 296 -45.12 13.35 -73.47
CA LYS A 296 -44.89 12.14 -72.65
C LYS A 296 -44.26 12.47 -71.29
N TYR A 297 -43.38 13.47 -71.24
CA TYR A 297 -42.62 13.82 -70.03
C TYR A 297 -43.18 15.06 -69.31
N SER A 298 -43.92 15.94 -70.00
CA SER A 298 -44.42 17.20 -69.44
C SER A 298 -45.33 17.05 -68.21
N GLY A 299 -46.01 15.91 -68.04
CA GLY A 299 -46.92 15.63 -66.91
C GLY A 299 -46.37 14.69 -65.84
N PHE A 300 -45.08 14.36 -65.87
CA PHE A 300 -44.49 13.42 -64.90
C PHE A 300 -44.33 14.08 -63.52
N ASP A 301 -44.74 13.37 -62.45
CA ASP A 301 -44.70 13.89 -61.08
C ASP A 301 -43.27 13.83 -60.51
N LEU A 302 -42.68 15.00 -60.29
CA LEU A 302 -41.36 15.20 -59.71
C LEU A 302 -41.40 15.62 -58.23
N SER A 303 -42.56 15.53 -57.57
CA SER A 303 -42.73 15.96 -56.17
C SER A 303 -41.78 15.29 -55.17
N TYR A 304 -41.24 14.11 -55.53
CA TYR A 304 -40.28 13.34 -54.72
C TYR A 304 -38.83 13.40 -55.24
N ALA A 305 -38.57 14.17 -56.30
CA ALA A 305 -37.23 14.38 -56.83
C ALA A 305 -36.41 15.32 -55.92
N ASN A 306 -35.10 15.10 -55.82
CA ASN A 306 -34.20 16.11 -55.25
C ASN A 306 -33.97 17.24 -56.27
N ASP A 307 -33.37 18.34 -55.84
CA ASP A 307 -33.23 19.53 -56.70
C ASP A 307 -32.33 19.25 -57.91
N GLU A 308 -31.25 18.48 -57.74
CA GLU A 308 -30.39 18.01 -58.83
C GLU A 308 -31.16 17.20 -59.90
N GLN A 309 -32.04 16.28 -59.49
CA GLN A 309 -32.88 15.51 -60.41
C GLN A 309 -33.94 16.37 -61.10
N LYS A 310 -34.48 17.39 -60.40
CA LYS A 310 -35.41 18.34 -61.02
C LYS A 310 -34.69 19.15 -62.08
N ASP A 311 -33.49 19.64 -61.76
CA ASP A 311 -32.66 20.42 -62.66
C ASP A 311 -32.27 19.58 -63.88
N GLU A 312 -31.78 18.35 -63.69
CA GLU A 312 -31.42 17.42 -64.78
C GLU A 312 -32.64 17.07 -65.67
N PHE A 313 -33.79 16.76 -65.07
CA PHE A 313 -35.02 16.49 -65.82
C PHE A 313 -35.49 17.72 -66.60
N GLN A 314 -35.40 18.91 -65.99
CA GLN A 314 -35.83 20.17 -66.58
C GLN A 314 -34.91 20.60 -67.72
N GLU A 315 -33.59 20.45 -67.55
CA GLU A 315 -32.57 20.70 -68.58
C GLU A 315 -32.82 19.84 -69.82
N TYR A 316 -33.05 18.54 -69.65
CA TYR A 316 -33.36 17.64 -70.76
C TYR A 316 -34.70 17.98 -71.43
N LEU A 317 -35.71 18.34 -70.64
CA LEU A 317 -37.01 18.75 -71.19
C LEU A 317 -36.91 20.09 -71.95
N ASP A 318 -36.12 21.04 -71.47
CA ASP A 318 -35.89 22.32 -72.14
C ASP A 318 -35.04 22.17 -73.39
N THR A 319 -34.10 21.23 -73.41
CA THR A 319 -33.38 20.82 -74.62
C THR A 319 -34.35 20.32 -75.70
N LEU A 320 -35.31 19.47 -75.33
CA LEU A 320 -36.37 19.04 -76.27
C LEU A 320 -37.21 20.21 -76.78
N LYS A 321 -37.59 21.15 -75.91
CA LYS A 321 -38.35 22.35 -76.32
C LYS A 321 -37.54 23.24 -77.27
N ALA A 322 -36.25 23.45 -77.02
CA ALA A 322 -35.39 24.22 -77.92
C ALA A 322 -35.28 23.57 -79.30
N LEU A 323 -35.18 22.24 -79.37
CA LEU A 323 -35.20 21.49 -80.63
C LEU A 323 -36.56 21.62 -81.34
N ARG A 324 -37.68 21.53 -80.60
CA ARG A 324 -39.03 21.79 -81.12
C ARG A 324 -39.14 23.20 -81.71
N ASP A 325 -38.68 24.21 -80.99
CA ASP A 325 -38.78 25.61 -81.40
C ASP A 325 -37.90 25.90 -82.63
N THR A 326 -36.76 25.22 -82.75
CA THR A 326 -35.91 25.26 -83.94
C THR A 326 -36.64 24.63 -85.15
N GLN A 327 -37.32 23.49 -84.96
CA GLN A 327 -38.13 22.88 -86.01
C GLN A 327 -39.40 23.66 -86.35
N SER A 328 -40.01 24.34 -85.37
CA SER A 328 -41.20 25.14 -85.59
C SER A 328 -40.91 26.37 -86.46
N LYS A 329 -39.71 26.96 -86.33
CA LYS A 329 -39.22 28.03 -87.23
C LYS A 329 -39.04 27.54 -88.67
N LYS A 330 -38.48 26.34 -88.85
CA LYS A 330 -38.33 25.71 -90.17
C LYS A 330 -39.69 25.43 -90.84
N GLN A 331 -40.74 25.24 -90.04
CA GLN A 331 -42.12 24.99 -90.49
C GLN A 331 -43.03 26.23 -90.36
N ASP A 332 -42.51 27.45 -90.21
CA ASP A 332 -43.30 28.71 -90.19
C ASP A 332 -44.47 28.73 -89.17
N LEU A 333 -44.25 28.17 -87.97
CA LEU A 333 -45.24 28.14 -86.89
C LEU A 333 -45.00 29.28 -85.88
N PRO A 334 -46.01 30.14 -85.56
CA PRO A 334 -45.81 31.27 -84.66
C PRO A 334 -45.42 30.89 -83.22
N GLU A 335 -44.33 31.45 -82.71
CA GLU A 335 -43.86 31.24 -81.32
C GLU A 335 -44.94 31.58 -80.27
N LYS A 336 -45.77 32.58 -80.54
CA LYS A 336 -46.85 32.99 -79.63
C LYS A 336 -47.93 31.90 -79.47
N LEU A 337 -48.20 31.09 -80.49
CA LEU A 337 -49.14 29.96 -80.39
C LEU A 337 -48.58 28.82 -79.53
N LEU A 338 -47.29 28.53 -79.69
CA LEU A 338 -46.57 27.59 -78.83
C LEU A 338 -46.60 28.05 -77.37
N ALA A 339 -46.38 29.34 -77.11
CA ALA A 339 -46.44 29.91 -75.77
C ALA A 339 -47.84 29.80 -75.13
N VAL A 340 -48.93 29.91 -75.91
CA VAL A 340 -50.29 29.70 -75.38
C VAL A 340 -50.51 28.23 -75.03
N ALA A 341 -50.08 27.30 -75.88
CA ALA A 341 -50.18 25.86 -75.61
C ALA A 341 -49.34 25.45 -74.39
N ASP A 342 -48.11 25.95 -74.27
CA ASP A 342 -47.23 25.67 -73.12
C ASP A 342 -47.80 26.24 -71.81
N LYS A 343 -48.42 27.42 -71.84
CA LYS A 343 -49.13 27.99 -70.67
C LYS A 343 -50.35 27.17 -70.28
N LEU A 344 -51.11 26.65 -71.25
CA LEU A 344 -52.23 25.75 -70.99
C LEU A 344 -51.75 24.44 -70.37
N ASP A 345 -50.68 23.85 -70.92
CA ASP A 345 -50.08 22.63 -70.37
C ASP A 345 -49.53 22.85 -68.95
N ALA A 346 -48.93 24.01 -68.67
CA ALA A 346 -48.53 24.38 -67.31
C ALA A 346 -49.74 24.51 -66.37
N ALA A 347 -50.84 25.12 -66.83
CA ALA A 347 -52.06 25.22 -66.05
C ALA A 347 -52.66 23.84 -65.74
N LEU A 348 -52.57 22.89 -66.68
CA LEU A 348 -52.98 21.50 -66.48
C LEU A 348 -52.13 20.77 -65.43
N LYS A 349 -50.96 21.26 -65.02
CA LYS A 349 -50.18 20.65 -63.93
C LYS A 349 -50.68 21.06 -62.55
N HIS A 350 -51.39 22.18 -62.44
CA HIS A 350 -51.91 22.62 -61.15
C HIS A 350 -52.97 21.66 -60.63
N LYS A 351 -52.99 21.48 -59.31
CA LYS A 351 -54.00 20.66 -58.61
C LYS A 351 -55.39 21.29 -58.63
N TYR A 352 -55.45 22.63 -58.73
CA TYR A 352 -56.68 23.41 -58.71
C TYR A 352 -56.72 24.30 -59.95
N ASN A 353 -57.80 24.21 -60.73
CA ASN A 353 -57.99 25.00 -61.95
C ASN A 353 -59.28 25.82 -61.85
N GLN A 354 -59.23 27.10 -62.14
CA GLN A 354 -60.40 27.98 -62.02
C GLN A 354 -61.26 27.96 -63.31
N PRO A 355 -62.59 28.06 -63.21
CA PRO A 355 -63.48 28.03 -64.38
C PRO A 355 -63.18 29.11 -65.43
N ASN A 356 -62.76 30.30 -65.00
CA ASN A 356 -62.39 31.40 -65.89
C ASN A 356 -61.18 31.08 -66.79
N GLN A 357 -60.33 30.13 -66.43
CA GLN A 357 -59.15 29.75 -67.21
C GLN A 357 -59.52 29.18 -68.57
N ILE A 358 -60.66 28.48 -68.69
CA ILE A 358 -61.15 27.93 -69.96
C ILE A 358 -61.38 29.08 -70.95
N THR A 359 -62.15 30.09 -70.54
CA THR A 359 -62.44 31.26 -71.39
C THR A 359 -61.18 32.08 -71.69
N GLN A 360 -60.27 32.22 -70.72
CA GLN A 360 -59.01 32.93 -70.91
C GLN A 360 -58.11 32.27 -71.95
N PHE A 361 -57.84 30.96 -71.83
CA PHE A 361 -56.96 30.25 -72.75
C PHE A 361 -57.53 30.17 -74.16
N ARG A 362 -58.84 29.96 -74.32
CA ARG A 362 -59.50 30.00 -75.64
C ARG A 362 -59.35 31.37 -76.31
N LYS A 363 -59.60 32.46 -75.57
CA LYS A 363 -59.42 33.82 -76.10
C LYS A 363 -57.96 34.10 -76.49
N MET A 364 -57.00 33.67 -75.68
CA MET A 364 -55.57 33.80 -75.98
C MET A 364 -55.19 33.06 -77.27
N TRP A 365 -55.67 31.83 -77.43
CA TRP A 365 -55.42 31.02 -78.62
C TRP A 365 -56.04 31.62 -79.88
N ASP A 366 -57.32 31.96 -79.85
CA ASP A 366 -58.04 32.50 -81.01
C ASP A 366 -57.45 33.82 -81.50
N THR A 367 -56.89 34.62 -80.59
CA THR A 367 -56.19 35.88 -80.95
C THR A 367 -54.93 35.58 -81.75
N GLN A 368 -54.12 34.61 -81.32
CA GLN A 368 -52.84 34.29 -81.98
C GLN A 368 -53.03 33.42 -83.23
N ALA A 369 -54.11 32.64 -83.30
CA ALA A 369 -54.37 31.73 -84.42
C ALA A 369 -54.86 32.43 -85.70
N ARG A 370 -55.29 33.70 -85.62
CA ARG A 370 -55.78 34.49 -86.77
C ARG A 370 -54.69 34.81 -87.78
N GLU A 371 -53.47 35.04 -87.30
CA GLU A 371 -52.32 35.48 -88.11
C GLU A 371 -51.40 34.31 -88.51
N ALA A 372 -51.77 33.07 -88.17
CA ALA A 372 -50.92 31.90 -88.32
C ALA A 372 -51.10 31.18 -89.67
N ASN A 373 -50.00 30.64 -90.22
CA ASN A 373 -50.02 29.82 -91.42
C ASN A 373 -50.63 28.43 -91.13
N LYS A 374 -51.69 28.05 -91.87
CA LYS A 374 -52.50 26.84 -91.61
C LYS A 374 -51.91 25.59 -92.26
N ASN A 375 -50.65 25.30 -91.94
CA ASN A 375 -49.97 24.08 -92.39
C ASN A 375 -50.27 22.87 -91.48
N ASN A 376 -49.69 21.71 -91.79
CA ASN A 376 -49.91 20.47 -91.03
C ASN A 376 -49.44 20.57 -89.56
N ALA A 377 -48.36 21.31 -89.31
CA ALA A 377 -47.86 21.57 -87.95
C ALA A 377 -48.86 22.39 -87.12
N PHE A 378 -49.48 23.42 -87.73
CA PHE A 378 -50.57 24.18 -87.11
C PHE A 378 -51.80 23.30 -86.83
N GLY A 379 -52.21 22.45 -87.77
CA GLY A 379 -53.31 21.51 -87.59
C GLY A 379 -53.06 20.54 -86.42
N THR A 380 -51.83 20.05 -86.29
CA THR A 380 -51.40 19.18 -85.20
C THR A 380 -51.38 19.93 -83.86
N LEU A 381 -50.83 21.15 -83.82
CA LEU A 381 -50.82 21.99 -82.61
C LEU A 381 -52.25 22.35 -82.16
N LYS A 382 -53.13 22.70 -83.09
CA LYS A 382 -54.54 23.02 -82.81
C LYS A 382 -55.29 21.82 -82.23
N THR A 383 -55.15 20.64 -82.85
CA THR A 383 -55.77 19.41 -82.35
C THR A 383 -55.32 19.08 -80.93
N ARG A 384 -54.04 19.32 -80.62
CA ARG A 384 -53.52 19.19 -79.26
C ARG A 384 -54.09 20.24 -78.32
N PHE A 385 -54.13 21.51 -78.72
CA PHE A 385 -54.71 22.58 -77.92
C PHE A 385 -56.17 22.26 -77.57
N ASP A 386 -56.98 21.82 -78.53
CA ASP A 386 -58.37 21.42 -78.31
C ASP A 386 -58.48 20.23 -77.33
N LYS A 387 -57.61 19.22 -77.45
CA LYS A 387 -57.53 18.11 -76.47
C LYS A 387 -57.10 18.58 -75.08
N ALA A 388 -56.15 19.52 -74.98
CA ALA A 388 -55.71 20.09 -73.71
C ALA A 388 -56.80 20.96 -73.07
N MET A 389 -57.59 21.67 -73.87
CA MET A 389 -58.76 22.44 -73.43
C MET A 389 -59.85 21.54 -72.85
N LEU A 390 -60.11 20.37 -73.45
CA LEU A 390 -61.03 19.36 -72.89
C LEU A 390 -60.53 18.86 -71.53
N LYS A 391 -59.24 18.50 -71.43
CA LYS A 391 -58.64 18.11 -70.15
C LYS A 391 -58.71 19.22 -69.09
N LEU A 392 -58.62 20.49 -69.50
CA LEU A 392 -58.75 21.62 -68.59
C LEU A 392 -60.18 21.71 -68.06
N ALA A 393 -61.18 21.51 -68.92
CA ALA A 393 -62.58 21.46 -68.50
C ALA A 393 -62.84 20.35 -67.46
N ASP A 394 -62.37 19.13 -67.74
CA ASP A 394 -62.47 17.99 -66.80
C ASP A 394 -61.75 18.29 -65.47
N LYS A 395 -60.59 18.96 -65.53
CA LYS A 395 -59.85 19.38 -64.32
C LYS A 395 -60.55 20.48 -63.54
N VAL A 396 -61.17 21.44 -64.22
CA VAL A 396 -61.96 22.50 -63.58
C VAL A 396 -63.15 21.91 -62.83
N GLU A 397 -63.80 20.91 -63.44
CA GLU A 397 -64.94 20.20 -62.86
C GLU A 397 -64.52 19.32 -61.67
N SER A 398 -63.50 18.48 -61.85
CA SER A 398 -62.97 17.63 -60.77
C SER A 398 -62.36 18.44 -59.60
N SER A 399 -61.86 19.65 -59.84
CA SER A 399 -61.39 20.55 -58.78
C SER A 399 -62.50 21.40 -58.14
N ALA A 400 -63.74 21.36 -58.64
CA ALA A 400 -64.85 22.12 -58.09
C ALA A 400 -65.23 21.68 -56.67
N THR A 401 -65.20 20.38 -56.40
CA THR A 401 -65.42 19.81 -55.06
C THR A 401 -64.39 20.30 -54.05
N LEU A 402 -63.11 20.28 -54.44
CA LEU A 402 -62.00 20.74 -53.62
C LEU A 402 -62.05 22.26 -53.36
N ARG A 403 -62.46 23.06 -54.35
CA ARG A 403 -62.67 24.51 -54.17
C ARG A 403 -63.83 24.80 -53.20
N ASN A 404 -64.90 24.03 -53.28
CA ASN A 404 -66.03 24.15 -52.36
C ASN A 404 -65.62 23.79 -50.93
N GLU A 405 -64.87 22.70 -50.76
CA GLU A 405 -64.31 22.31 -49.46
C GLU A 405 -63.38 23.40 -48.89
N ALA A 406 -62.48 23.95 -49.72
CA ALA A 406 -61.63 25.08 -49.32
C ALA A 406 -62.46 26.31 -48.92
N ALA A 407 -63.54 26.61 -49.63
CA ALA A 407 -64.44 27.72 -49.28
C ALA A 407 -65.13 27.50 -47.93
N LYS A 408 -65.63 26.29 -47.66
CA LYS A 408 -66.20 25.90 -46.35
C LYS A 408 -65.17 26.01 -45.24
N ASN A 409 -63.96 25.52 -45.47
CA ASN A 409 -62.86 25.58 -44.49
C ASN A 409 -62.40 27.03 -44.22
N ALA A 410 -62.45 27.92 -45.21
CA ALA A 410 -62.20 29.34 -44.99
C ALA A 410 -63.26 29.94 -44.05
N VAL A 411 -64.54 29.69 -44.31
CA VAL A 411 -65.65 30.21 -43.49
C VAL A 411 -65.62 29.64 -42.07
N ALA A 412 -65.43 28.33 -41.90
CA ALA A 412 -65.26 27.71 -40.57
C ALA A 412 -64.02 28.26 -39.82
N GLY A 413 -63.02 28.75 -40.55
CA GLY A 413 -61.87 29.42 -39.96
C GLY A 413 -62.22 30.73 -39.25
N ILE A 414 -63.30 31.43 -39.63
CA ILE A 414 -63.72 32.70 -39.01
C ILE A 414 -64.03 32.48 -37.53
N GLU A 415 -64.95 31.56 -37.22
CA GLU A 415 -65.34 31.22 -35.85
C GLU A 415 -64.13 30.74 -35.03
N LYS A 416 -63.27 29.93 -35.65
CA LYS A 416 -62.04 29.45 -35.01
C LYS A 416 -61.14 30.62 -34.61
N VAL A 417 -60.93 31.60 -35.46
CA VAL A 417 -60.09 32.75 -35.12
C VAL A 417 -60.75 33.62 -34.05
N GLN A 418 -62.07 33.81 -34.11
CA GLN A 418 -62.81 34.57 -33.08
C GLN A 418 -62.63 33.94 -31.69
N ASN A 419 -62.75 32.61 -31.59
CA ASN A 419 -62.53 31.90 -30.33
C ASN A 419 -61.07 32.04 -29.84
N LEU A 420 -60.10 31.87 -30.73
CA LEU A 420 -58.68 32.04 -30.39
C LEU A 420 -58.36 33.48 -29.93
N ILE A 421 -59.01 34.48 -30.52
CA ILE A 421 -58.89 35.87 -30.08
C ILE A 421 -59.52 36.06 -28.70
N ALA A 422 -60.72 35.53 -28.45
CA ALA A 422 -61.38 35.60 -27.16
C ALA A 422 -60.56 34.91 -26.04
N ASP A 423 -59.89 33.80 -26.37
CA ASP A 423 -59.00 33.07 -25.47
C ASP A 423 -57.60 33.72 -25.32
N GLY A 424 -57.33 34.84 -26.01
CA GLY A 424 -56.05 35.56 -25.97
C GLY A 424 -54.89 34.86 -26.71
N GLN A 425 -55.17 33.85 -27.52
CA GLN A 425 -54.20 33.05 -28.28
C GLN A 425 -53.84 33.71 -29.62
N LEU A 426 -53.15 34.87 -29.57
CA LEU A 426 -52.87 35.69 -30.75
C LEU A 426 -51.99 34.99 -31.81
N ALA A 427 -51.08 34.11 -31.40
CA ALA A 427 -50.21 33.35 -32.31
C ALA A 427 -51.02 32.33 -33.14
N ASP A 428 -51.85 31.54 -32.47
CA ASP A 428 -52.71 30.56 -33.12
C ASP A 428 -53.78 31.23 -33.98
N ALA A 429 -54.31 32.37 -33.54
CA ALA A 429 -55.21 33.21 -34.32
C ALA A 429 -54.55 33.65 -35.64
N LYS A 430 -53.28 34.11 -35.61
CA LYS A 430 -52.53 34.50 -36.81
C LYS A 430 -52.30 33.33 -37.77
N ILE A 431 -51.96 32.15 -37.25
CA ILE A 431 -51.79 30.93 -38.06
C ILE A 431 -53.13 30.57 -38.73
N ALA A 432 -54.23 30.64 -37.98
CA ALA A 432 -55.56 30.37 -38.51
C ALA A 432 -55.98 31.38 -39.59
N ILE A 433 -55.68 32.68 -39.44
CA ILE A 433 -55.90 33.69 -40.50
C ILE A 433 -55.07 33.39 -41.76
N ASN A 434 -53.81 32.98 -41.61
CA ASN A 434 -52.99 32.62 -42.76
C ASN A 434 -53.59 31.41 -43.52
N LYS A 435 -54.14 30.42 -42.79
CA LYS A 435 -54.88 29.28 -43.38
C LYS A 435 -56.16 29.72 -44.07
N ILE A 436 -56.90 30.69 -43.51
CA ILE A 436 -58.05 31.30 -44.19
C ILE A 436 -57.62 31.93 -45.51
N ALA A 437 -56.52 32.68 -45.53
CA ALA A 437 -56.01 33.31 -46.76
C ALA A 437 -55.61 32.28 -47.83
N GLU A 438 -54.99 31.17 -47.44
CA GLU A 438 -54.66 30.06 -48.33
C GLU A 438 -55.92 29.40 -48.91
N ASN A 439 -56.89 29.08 -48.05
CA ASN A 439 -58.17 28.50 -48.46
C ASN A 439 -58.96 29.45 -49.38
N LYS A 440 -58.94 30.77 -49.12
CA LYS A 440 -59.53 31.79 -50.02
C LYS A 440 -58.85 31.79 -51.39
N LYS A 441 -57.51 31.65 -51.44
CA LYS A 441 -56.76 31.57 -52.71
C LYS A 441 -57.14 30.32 -53.52
N ILE A 442 -57.34 29.18 -52.86
CA ILE A 442 -57.77 27.92 -53.50
C ILE A 442 -59.21 28.03 -54.00
N ALA A 443 -60.12 28.52 -53.15
CA ALA A 443 -61.54 28.67 -53.48
C ALA A 443 -61.79 29.68 -54.63
N GLY A 444 -60.97 30.74 -54.72
CA GLY A 444 -61.09 31.77 -55.76
C GLY A 444 -62.42 32.54 -55.64
N PHE A 445 -63.09 32.76 -56.78
CA PHE A 445 -64.38 33.46 -56.86
C PHE A 445 -65.58 32.60 -56.43
N HIS A 446 -65.45 31.83 -55.35
CA HIS A 446 -66.53 31.00 -54.82
C HIS A 446 -67.60 31.85 -54.10
N GLN A 447 -68.87 31.48 -54.22
CA GLN A 447 -70.01 32.24 -53.66
C GLN A 447 -69.90 32.43 -52.13
N LEU A 448 -69.55 31.37 -51.39
CA LEU A 448 -69.33 31.45 -49.93
C LEU A 448 -68.25 32.49 -49.54
N ILE A 449 -67.17 32.61 -50.31
CA ILE A 449 -66.13 33.61 -50.01
C ILE A 449 -66.65 35.03 -50.21
N GLN A 450 -67.53 35.24 -51.20
CA GLN A 450 -68.14 36.54 -51.45
C GLN A 450 -69.16 36.91 -50.36
N GLN A 451 -69.97 35.95 -49.92
CA GLN A 451 -70.98 36.14 -48.86
C GLN A 451 -70.35 36.54 -47.53
N HIS A 452 -69.23 35.92 -47.14
CA HIS A 452 -68.57 36.17 -45.86
C HIS A 452 -67.41 37.19 -45.94
N LYS A 453 -67.36 38.03 -46.99
CA LYS A 453 -66.26 38.98 -47.21
C LYS A 453 -66.00 39.88 -45.99
N PHE A 454 -67.05 40.49 -45.45
CA PHE A 454 -66.94 41.44 -44.33
C PHE A 454 -66.51 40.76 -43.03
N GLU A 455 -66.92 39.52 -42.79
CA GLU A 455 -66.53 38.76 -41.60
C GLU A 455 -65.04 38.39 -41.63
N PHE A 456 -64.50 38.05 -42.81
CA PHE A 456 -63.05 37.88 -42.97
C PHE A 456 -62.26 39.15 -42.66
N ASP A 457 -62.75 40.30 -43.11
CA ASP A 457 -62.10 41.59 -42.89
C ASP A 457 -62.20 42.01 -41.41
N ALA A 458 -63.33 41.73 -40.74
CA ALA A 458 -63.55 42.01 -39.32
C ALA A 458 -62.55 41.27 -38.41
N VAL A 459 -62.43 39.95 -38.57
CA VAL A 459 -61.51 39.12 -37.80
C VAL A 459 -60.04 39.49 -38.02
N TRP A 460 -59.70 39.92 -39.24
CA TRP A 460 -58.35 40.43 -39.52
C TRP A 460 -58.06 41.76 -38.83
N ASN A 461 -59.03 42.68 -38.80
CA ASN A 461 -58.91 43.96 -38.10
C ASN A 461 -58.81 43.79 -36.59
N GLU A 462 -59.62 42.89 -36.00
CA GLU A 462 -59.61 42.60 -34.56
C GLU A 462 -58.25 42.08 -34.09
N LEU A 463 -57.66 41.12 -34.82
CA LEU A 463 -56.30 40.66 -34.54
C LEU A 463 -55.27 41.80 -34.65
N LYS A 464 -55.42 42.68 -35.66
CA LYS A 464 -54.51 43.80 -35.87
C LYS A 464 -54.56 44.80 -34.70
N GLU A 465 -55.75 45.13 -34.20
CA GLU A 465 -55.93 46.03 -33.06
C GLU A 465 -55.33 45.44 -31.78
N LEU A 466 -55.59 44.17 -31.47
CA LEU A 466 -55.02 43.51 -30.29
C LEU A 466 -53.49 43.47 -30.31
N ARG A 467 -52.89 43.27 -31.48
CA ARG A 467 -51.43 43.37 -31.64
C ARG A 467 -50.92 44.79 -31.38
N GLN A 468 -51.63 45.82 -31.80
CA GLN A 468 -51.25 47.20 -31.51
C GLN A 468 -51.31 47.49 -30.01
N TRP A 469 -52.33 47.00 -29.30
CA TRP A 469 -52.43 47.08 -27.85
C TRP A 469 -51.29 46.33 -27.13
N GLN A 470 -50.93 45.15 -27.60
CA GLN A 470 -49.81 44.36 -27.09
C GLN A 470 -48.48 45.13 -27.23
N THR A 471 -48.20 45.68 -28.42
CA THR A 471 -46.99 46.48 -28.66
C THR A 471 -46.95 47.73 -27.79
N TRP A 472 -48.08 48.44 -27.65
CA TRP A 472 -48.17 49.62 -26.78
C TRP A 472 -47.89 49.28 -25.30
N SER A 473 -48.44 48.17 -24.80
CA SER A 473 -48.20 47.71 -23.43
C SER A 473 -46.73 47.34 -23.20
N ASN A 474 -46.11 46.61 -24.12
CA ASN A 474 -44.70 46.23 -24.02
C ASN A 474 -43.77 47.44 -24.13
N ASP A 475 -44.12 48.46 -24.92
CA ASP A 475 -43.37 49.72 -24.99
C ASP A 475 -43.36 50.45 -23.63
N LYS A 476 -44.43 50.37 -22.83
CA LYS A 476 -44.41 50.89 -21.45
C LYS A 476 -43.40 50.17 -20.57
N VAL A 477 -43.27 48.86 -20.73
CA VAL A 477 -42.27 48.06 -19.99
C VAL A 477 -40.86 48.38 -20.46
N ARG A 478 -40.63 48.54 -21.77
CA ARG A 478 -39.34 48.98 -22.34
C ARG A 478 -38.91 50.34 -21.77
N ILE A 479 -39.82 51.30 -21.71
CA ILE A 479 -39.57 52.62 -21.10
C ILE A 479 -39.18 52.49 -19.63
N ARG A 480 -39.88 51.65 -18.86
CA ARG A 480 -39.55 51.38 -17.44
C ARG A 480 -38.16 50.78 -17.29
N ILE A 481 -37.79 49.80 -18.12
CA ILE A 481 -36.45 49.18 -18.09
C ILE A 481 -35.37 50.23 -18.37
N ILE A 482 -35.57 51.10 -19.35
CA ILE A 482 -34.63 52.19 -19.68
C ILE A 482 -34.48 53.13 -18.48
N ALA A 483 -35.59 53.53 -17.84
CA ALA A 483 -35.58 54.39 -16.65
C ALA A 483 -34.84 53.73 -15.47
N GLU A 484 -35.14 52.46 -15.16
CA GLU A 484 -34.46 51.70 -14.10
C GLU A 484 -32.94 51.60 -14.33
N LEU A 485 -32.51 51.38 -15.57
CA LEU A 485 -31.09 51.34 -15.90
C LEU A 485 -30.45 52.73 -15.82
N LYS A 486 -31.16 53.78 -16.23
CA LYS A 486 -30.67 55.16 -16.18
C LYS A 486 -30.44 55.63 -14.75
N ASP A 487 -31.33 55.27 -13.82
CA ASP A 487 -31.19 55.58 -12.39
C ASP A 487 -29.96 54.93 -11.74
N LEU A 488 -29.42 53.84 -12.32
CA LEU A 488 -28.22 53.19 -11.82
C LEU A 488 -26.92 53.91 -12.24
N VAL A 489 -26.97 54.79 -13.24
CA VAL A 489 -25.80 55.52 -13.73
C VAL A 489 -25.30 56.47 -12.63
N GLY A 490 -24.03 56.35 -12.25
CA GLY A 490 -23.41 57.22 -11.25
C GLY A 490 -23.69 56.88 -9.77
N THR A 491 -24.47 55.83 -9.48
CA THR A 491 -24.84 55.44 -8.10
C THR A 491 -23.76 54.67 -7.32
N GLY A 492 -22.63 54.35 -7.94
CA GLY A 492 -21.56 53.54 -7.32
C GLY A 492 -21.90 52.06 -7.12
N THR A 493 -22.89 51.54 -7.85
CA THR A 493 -23.28 50.12 -7.81
C THR A 493 -22.10 49.20 -8.20
N HIS A 494 -21.93 48.07 -7.49
CA HIS A 494 -20.86 47.12 -7.77
C HIS A 494 -20.95 46.52 -9.20
N PRO A 495 -19.84 46.40 -9.96
CA PRO A 495 -19.84 45.94 -11.36
C PRO A 495 -20.57 44.62 -11.64
N ASP A 496 -20.49 43.65 -10.72
CA ASP A 496 -21.19 42.36 -10.89
C ASP A 496 -22.72 42.48 -10.71
N ALA A 497 -23.19 43.36 -9.83
CA ALA A 497 -24.62 43.64 -9.66
C ALA A 497 -25.16 44.39 -10.88
N LEU A 498 -24.37 45.29 -11.44
CA LEU A 498 -24.65 45.99 -12.69
C LEU A 498 -24.78 45.00 -13.86
N LEU A 499 -23.82 44.07 -14.03
CA LEU A 499 -23.90 43.02 -15.05
C LEU A 499 -25.14 42.13 -14.90
N LYS A 500 -25.49 41.77 -13.65
CA LYS A 500 -26.68 40.97 -13.38
C LYS A 500 -27.94 41.71 -13.85
N LYS A 501 -28.11 42.96 -13.43
CA LYS A 501 -29.27 43.79 -13.80
C LYS A 501 -29.32 44.07 -15.30
N MET A 502 -28.19 44.28 -15.96
CA MET A 502 -28.11 44.40 -17.42
C MET A 502 -28.53 43.11 -18.13
N LYS A 503 -28.09 41.95 -17.64
CA LYS A 503 -28.47 40.65 -18.22
C LYS A 503 -29.97 40.38 -18.06
N GLU A 504 -30.52 40.66 -16.88
CA GLU A 504 -31.96 40.55 -16.61
C GLU A 504 -32.76 41.48 -17.53
N SER A 505 -32.32 42.74 -17.67
CA SER A 505 -32.97 43.73 -18.56
C SER A 505 -32.90 43.32 -20.03
N ASN A 506 -31.76 42.78 -20.49
CA ASN A 506 -31.61 42.23 -21.84
C ASN A 506 -32.54 41.04 -22.09
N GLN A 507 -32.68 40.16 -21.10
CA GLN A 507 -33.56 39.00 -21.21
C GLN A 507 -35.03 39.44 -21.27
N GLN A 508 -35.46 40.33 -20.38
CA GLN A 508 -36.81 40.90 -20.41
C GLN A 508 -37.12 41.60 -21.74
N TRP A 509 -36.16 42.35 -22.28
CA TRP A 509 -36.30 42.99 -23.59
C TRP A 509 -36.51 41.97 -24.70
N LYS A 510 -35.68 40.92 -24.71
CA LYS A 510 -35.75 39.84 -25.70
C LYS A 510 -37.06 39.07 -25.60
N ASP A 511 -37.49 38.72 -24.40
CA ASP A 511 -38.74 37.98 -24.17
C ASP A 511 -39.94 38.76 -24.73
N MET A 512 -39.99 40.08 -24.52
CA MET A 512 -41.02 40.94 -25.13
C MET A 512 -40.97 40.95 -26.66
N GLU A 513 -39.77 41.03 -27.26
CA GLU A 513 -39.63 40.93 -28.73
C GLU A 513 -40.08 39.56 -29.27
N ASP A 514 -39.73 38.48 -28.57
CA ASP A 514 -40.09 37.11 -28.96
C ASP A 514 -41.62 36.90 -28.83
N HIS A 515 -42.28 37.48 -27.83
CA HIS A 515 -43.74 37.41 -27.65
C HIS A 515 -44.54 38.24 -28.67
N GLU A 516 -43.98 39.32 -29.21
CA GLU A 516 -44.61 40.11 -30.28
C GLU A 516 -44.44 39.50 -31.66
N LYS A 517 -43.42 38.65 -31.83
CA LYS A 517 -43.09 37.98 -33.07
C LYS A 517 -43.95 36.75 -33.26
N LEU A 518 -44.81 36.78 -34.27
CA LEU A 518 -45.64 35.64 -34.65
C LEU A 518 -45.06 34.88 -35.85
N GLU A 519 -45.35 33.58 -35.92
CA GLU A 519 -44.89 32.71 -37.00
C GLU A 519 -45.45 33.19 -38.36
N GLY A 520 -44.55 33.47 -39.32
CA GLY A 520 -44.90 33.98 -40.64
C GLY A 520 -44.87 35.50 -40.82
N ASP A 521 -44.54 36.28 -39.79
CA ASP A 521 -44.27 37.71 -39.94
C ASP A 521 -42.98 37.94 -40.77
N ARG A 522 -43.04 38.84 -41.75
CA ARG A 522 -41.90 39.14 -42.66
C ARG A 522 -40.85 40.06 -42.03
N TYR A 523 -41.22 40.81 -40.98
CA TYR A 523 -40.36 41.75 -40.27
C TYR A 523 -40.67 41.76 -38.78
N GLY A 524 -39.65 41.94 -37.93
CA GLY A 524 -39.83 42.14 -36.49
C GLY A 524 -40.29 43.57 -36.19
N ILE A 525 -41.32 43.72 -35.35
CA ILE A 525 -41.83 45.03 -34.90
C ILE A 525 -40.86 45.55 -33.83
N ARG A 526 -39.69 46.08 -34.24
CA ARG A 526 -38.76 46.72 -33.29
C ARG A 526 -39.01 48.22 -33.25
N ASN A 527 -39.28 48.73 -32.06
CA ASN A 527 -39.20 50.15 -31.79
C ASN A 527 -37.71 50.57 -31.76
N GLN A 528 -37.20 51.00 -32.92
CA GLN A 528 -35.78 51.32 -33.12
C GLN A 528 -35.28 52.43 -32.19
N GLU A 529 -36.15 53.40 -31.88
CA GLU A 529 -35.85 54.52 -31.00
C GLU A 529 -35.60 54.04 -29.56
N LEU A 530 -36.54 53.28 -28.98
CA LEU A 530 -36.39 52.75 -27.62
C LEU A 530 -35.18 51.80 -27.52
N TYR A 531 -34.89 51.02 -28.57
CA TYR A 531 -33.72 50.16 -28.59
C TYR A 531 -32.40 50.96 -28.61
N SER A 532 -32.34 52.08 -29.33
CA SER A 532 -31.17 52.99 -29.31
C SER A 532 -30.95 53.55 -27.91
N GLN A 533 -32.01 54.09 -27.28
CA GLN A 533 -31.95 54.62 -25.92
C GLN A 533 -31.53 53.56 -24.88
N PHE A 534 -32.04 52.34 -25.03
CA PHE A 534 -31.64 51.21 -24.20
C PHE A 534 -30.14 50.89 -24.34
N ARG A 535 -29.60 50.92 -25.56
CA ARG A 535 -28.17 50.70 -25.82
C ARG A 535 -27.28 51.80 -25.26
N GLU A 536 -27.68 53.06 -25.41
CA GLU A 536 -26.94 54.20 -24.87
C GLU A 536 -26.82 54.13 -23.33
N VAL A 537 -27.93 53.84 -22.64
CA VAL A 537 -27.94 53.69 -21.17
C VAL A 537 -27.08 52.49 -20.74
N GLN A 538 -27.12 51.39 -21.50
CA GLN A 538 -26.24 50.24 -21.24
C GLN A 538 -24.76 50.61 -21.40
N GLN A 539 -24.39 51.34 -22.45
CA GLN A 539 -23.01 51.76 -22.66
C GLN A 539 -22.52 52.65 -21.51
N ALA A 540 -23.32 53.65 -21.11
CA ALA A 540 -23.00 54.56 -20.01
C ALA A 540 -22.86 53.83 -18.65
N LEU A 541 -23.61 52.75 -18.43
CA LEU A 541 -23.48 51.90 -17.24
C LEU A 541 -22.21 51.03 -17.27
N PHE A 542 -21.83 50.50 -18.43
CA PHE A 542 -20.71 49.55 -18.53
C PHE A 542 -19.34 50.24 -18.54
N GLU A 543 -19.24 51.43 -19.14
CA GLU A 543 -17.98 52.14 -19.35
C GLU A 543 -17.16 52.36 -18.05
N PRO A 544 -17.74 52.79 -16.91
CA PRO A 544 -17.00 52.89 -15.65
C PRO A 544 -16.58 51.53 -15.07
N ALA A 545 -17.34 50.46 -15.33
CA ALA A 545 -17.09 49.13 -14.83
C ALA A 545 -16.00 48.38 -15.64
N GLN A 546 -15.65 48.86 -16.84
CA GLN A 546 -14.68 48.23 -17.73
C GLN A 546 -13.31 48.03 -17.05
N GLN A 547 -12.79 49.06 -16.38
CA GLN A 547 -11.49 48.98 -15.69
C GLN A 547 -11.45 47.91 -14.58
N PHE A 548 -12.58 47.69 -13.88
CA PHE A 548 -12.68 46.64 -12.87
C PHE A 548 -12.55 45.25 -13.50
N PHE A 549 -13.20 45.02 -14.63
CA PHE A 549 -13.14 43.74 -15.33
C PHE A 549 -11.76 43.48 -15.96
N GLU A 550 -11.11 44.51 -16.48
CA GLU A 550 -9.72 44.43 -16.98
C GLU A 550 -8.76 44.03 -15.86
N LYS A 551 -8.77 44.74 -14.72
CA LYS A 551 -7.96 44.39 -13.54
C LYS A 551 -8.26 42.98 -13.02
N ARG A 552 -9.54 42.58 -12.98
CA ARG A 552 -9.94 41.24 -12.56
C ARG A 552 -9.41 40.17 -13.52
N SER A 553 -9.46 40.43 -14.83
CA SER A 553 -8.92 39.54 -15.86
C SER A 553 -7.40 39.38 -15.73
N GLU A 554 -6.67 40.46 -15.45
CA GLU A 554 -5.22 40.41 -15.20
C GLU A 554 -4.86 39.55 -13.97
N ILE A 555 -5.55 39.75 -12.84
CA ILE A 555 -5.36 38.94 -11.62
C ILE A 555 -5.64 37.48 -11.92
N TRP A 556 -6.75 37.20 -12.59
CA TRP A 556 -7.13 35.85 -12.98
C TRP A 556 -6.13 35.20 -13.93
N SER A 557 -5.54 35.95 -14.85
CA SER A 557 -4.50 35.45 -15.76
C SER A 557 -3.25 35.01 -14.98
N LYS A 558 -2.76 35.86 -14.08
CA LYS A 558 -1.59 35.55 -13.22
C LYS A 558 -1.85 34.36 -12.30
N GLU A 559 -3.01 34.31 -11.66
CA GLU A 559 -3.39 33.17 -10.81
C GLU A 559 -3.54 31.89 -11.63
N LEU A 560 -4.11 31.96 -12.84
CA LEU A 560 -4.22 30.80 -13.72
C LEU A 560 -2.84 30.23 -14.10
N GLU A 561 -1.89 31.09 -14.47
CA GLU A 561 -0.50 30.72 -14.75
C GLU A 561 0.15 30.02 -13.54
N ASN A 562 0.00 30.59 -12.34
CA ASN A 562 0.47 29.97 -11.09
C ASN A 562 -0.15 28.58 -10.85
N PHE A 563 -1.42 28.38 -11.21
CA PHE A 563 -2.09 27.09 -11.14
C PHE A 563 -1.52 26.11 -12.18
N GLU A 564 -1.34 26.55 -13.43
CA GLU A 564 -0.82 25.75 -14.53
C GLU A 564 0.61 25.27 -14.26
N THR A 565 1.51 26.15 -13.80
CA THR A 565 2.87 25.79 -13.39
C THR A 565 2.87 24.77 -12.25
N GLY A 566 1.99 24.93 -11.26
CA GLY A 566 1.85 23.96 -10.17
C GLY A 566 1.30 22.61 -10.62
N ILE A 567 0.35 22.62 -11.56
CA ILE A 567 -0.19 21.40 -12.17
C ILE A 567 0.92 20.67 -12.95
N GLN A 568 1.71 21.41 -13.73
CA GLN A 568 2.82 20.85 -14.49
C GLN A 568 3.81 20.16 -13.56
N ALA A 569 4.26 20.84 -12.49
CA ALA A 569 5.16 20.26 -11.49
C ALA A 569 4.62 18.94 -10.90
N LEU A 570 3.32 18.81 -10.63
CA LEU A 570 2.71 17.57 -10.11
C LEU A 570 2.73 16.41 -11.12
N HIS A 571 2.63 16.69 -12.41
CA HIS A 571 2.57 15.66 -13.46
C HIS A 571 3.96 15.27 -13.96
N GLU A 572 4.91 16.20 -13.94
CA GLU A 572 6.26 15.99 -14.47
C GLU A 572 7.27 15.57 -13.40
N VAL A 573 6.93 15.67 -12.10
CA VAL A 573 7.83 15.21 -11.04
C VAL A 573 8.21 13.74 -11.23
N ASP A 574 9.50 13.46 -11.16
CA ASP A 574 10.04 12.12 -11.11
C ASP A 574 9.78 11.54 -9.72
N LEU A 575 8.92 10.52 -9.67
CA LEU A 575 8.49 9.90 -8.42
C LEU A 575 9.63 9.10 -7.76
N VAL A 576 10.61 8.62 -8.54
CA VAL A 576 11.70 7.77 -8.03
C VAL A 576 12.88 8.61 -7.54
N ALA A 577 13.21 9.69 -8.25
CA ALA A 577 14.33 10.56 -7.89
C ALA A 577 14.01 11.53 -6.73
N THR A 578 12.73 11.82 -6.50
CA THR A 578 12.30 12.80 -5.49
C THR A 578 12.03 12.14 -4.14
N THR A 579 12.39 12.80 -3.04
CA THR A 579 12.14 12.27 -1.70
C THR A 579 10.63 12.21 -1.37
N ASP A 580 10.21 11.17 -0.65
CA ASP A 580 8.82 11.02 -0.16
C ASP A 580 8.33 12.25 0.63
N GLN A 581 9.25 12.92 1.35
CA GLN A 581 8.92 14.11 2.13
C GLN A 581 8.53 15.29 1.23
N ASP A 582 9.24 15.48 0.12
CA ASP A 582 8.98 16.56 -0.83
C ASP A 582 7.74 16.26 -1.69
N LEU A 583 7.56 15.01 -2.11
CA LEU A 583 6.32 14.53 -2.73
C LEU A 583 5.10 14.79 -1.83
N ALA A 584 5.20 14.50 -0.53
CA ALA A 584 4.13 14.80 0.43
C ALA A 584 3.90 16.32 0.62
N LYS A 585 4.93 17.16 0.51
CA LYS A 585 4.77 18.64 0.52
C LYS A 585 4.03 19.11 -0.74
N MET A 586 4.36 18.55 -1.91
CA MET A 586 3.69 18.88 -3.17
C MET A 586 2.20 18.54 -3.10
N VAL A 587 1.83 17.37 -2.57
CA VAL A 587 0.41 16.99 -2.38
C VAL A 587 -0.29 17.98 -1.45
N ARG A 588 0.30 18.37 -0.31
CA ARG A 588 -0.29 19.39 0.58
C ARG A 588 -0.47 20.74 -0.13
N GLY A 589 0.50 21.16 -0.94
CA GLY A 589 0.40 22.38 -1.75
C GLY A 589 -0.72 22.29 -2.80
N ALA A 590 -0.84 21.15 -3.47
CA ALA A 590 -1.88 20.86 -4.44
C ALA A 590 -3.29 20.89 -3.81
N VAL A 591 -3.46 20.33 -2.62
CA VAL A 591 -4.72 20.40 -1.85
C VAL A 591 -5.07 21.85 -1.47
N LYS A 592 -4.09 22.67 -1.10
CA LYS A 592 -4.32 24.10 -0.86
C LYS A 592 -4.80 24.81 -2.14
N LYS A 593 -4.15 24.56 -3.28
CA LYS A 593 -4.58 25.11 -4.59
C LYS A 593 -6.00 24.66 -4.95
N LEU A 594 -6.37 23.41 -4.66
CA LEU A 594 -7.73 22.91 -4.90
C LEU A 594 -8.80 23.69 -4.10
N ARG A 595 -8.45 24.17 -2.90
CA ARG A 595 -9.35 24.99 -2.07
C ARG A 595 -9.45 26.45 -2.53
N SER A 596 -8.49 26.94 -3.33
CA SER A 596 -8.45 28.32 -3.81
C SER A 596 -8.78 28.45 -5.30
N LEU A 597 -9.60 27.55 -5.86
CA LEU A 597 -10.03 27.58 -7.26
C LEU A 597 -10.93 28.78 -7.59
N ASP A 598 -11.52 29.42 -6.58
CA ASP A 598 -12.29 30.65 -6.71
C ASP A 598 -11.45 31.81 -7.28
N LYS A 599 -10.13 31.80 -7.05
CA LYS A 599 -9.18 32.80 -7.54
C LYS A 599 -8.91 32.78 -9.05
N ILE A 600 -9.37 31.75 -9.76
CA ILE A 600 -9.20 31.64 -11.23
C ILE A 600 -10.56 31.74 -11.95
N PRO A 601 -10.56 32.00 -13.28
CA PRO A 601 -11.80 32.11 -14.05
C PRO A 601 -12.71 30.88 -13.91
N PRO A 602 -14.03 31.06 -13.75
CA PRO A 602 -14.99 29.95 -13.59
C PRO A 602 -14.87 28.85 -14.65
N LYS A 603 -14.60 29.22 -15.90
CA LYS A 603 -14.42 28.31 -17.05
C LYS A 603 -13.23 27.35 -16.87
N ASN A 604 -12.22 27.73 -16.12
CA ASN A 604 -10.98 26.97 -15.93
C ASN A 604 -11.02 26.11 -14.67
N ARG A 605 -11.86 26.47 -13.68
CA ARG A 605 -11.95 25.78 -12.37
C ARG A 605 -12.09 24.27 -12.49
N GLY A 606 -13.03 23.80 -13.31
CA GLY A 606 -13.26 22.36 -13.51
C GLY A 606 -12.04 21.63 -14.09
N LYS A 607 -11.38 22.23 -15.09
CA LYS A 607 -10.19 21.66 -15.75
C LYS A 607 -8.99 21.62 -14.81
N CYS A 608 -8.69 22.73 -14.13
CA CYS A 608 -7.60 22.80 -13.15
C CYS A 608 -7.82 21.83 -11.99
N ALA A 609 -9.04 21.74 -11.46
CA ALA A 609 -9.40 20.80 -10.41
C ALA A 609 -9.16 19.33 -10.81
N ALA A 610 -9.56 18.96 -12.03
CA ALA A 610 -9.36 17.63 -12.56
C ALA A 610 -7.87 17.28 -12.66
N LYS A 611 -7.05 18.18 -13.23
CA LYS A 611 -5.60 17.99 -13.33
C LYS A 611 -4.93 17.90 -11.95
N ILE A 612 -5.24 18.83 -11.03
CA ILE A 612 -4.68 18.79 -9.65
C ILE A 612 -4.99 17.45 -8.98
N ARG A 613 -6.24 16.97 -9.06
CA ARG A 613 -6.63 15.67 -8.48
C ARG A 613 -5.88 14.50 -9.12
N ALA A 614 -5.68 14.52 -10.44
CA ALA A 614 -4.90 13.50 -11.13
C ALA A 614 -3.43 13.47 -10.65
N GLY A 615 -2.79 14.63 -10.55
CA GLY A 615 -1.43 14.76 -10.01
C GLY A 615 -1.30 14.28 -8.56
N ILE A 616 -2.25 14.66 -7.69
CA ILE A 616 -2.33 14.16 -6.31
C ILE A 616 -2.45 12.63 -6.30
N THR A 617 -3.36 12.08 -7.08
CA THR A 617 -3.61 10.63 -7.12
C THR A 617 -2.37 9.84 -7.56
N ARG A 618 -1.62 10.36 -8.55
CA ARG A 618 -0.35 9.80 -9.01
C ARG A 618 0.69 9.74 -7.89
N ILE A 619 0.90 10.86 -7.21
CA ILE A 619 1.91 10.94 -6.12
C ILE A 619 1.47 10.10 -4.91
N ASP A 620 0.19 10.15 -4.52
CA ASP A 620 -0.34 9.37 -3.40
C ASP A 620 -0.29 7.86 -3.63
N ALA A 621 -0.34 7.41 -4.89
CA ALA A 621 -0.15 5.99 -5.22
C ALA A 621 1.29 5.54 -4.93
N HIS A 622 2.28 6.33 -5.36
CA HIS A 622 3.70 6.06 -5.10
C HIS A 622 4.03 6.12 -3.61
N LEU A 623 3.57 7.16 -2.91
CA LEU A 623 3.77 7.30 -1.47
C LEU A 623 3.17 6.11 -0.69
N ARG A 624 2.00 5.61 -1.10
CA ARG A 624 1.40 4.41 -0.47
C ARG A 624 2.29 3.19 -0.64
N GLU A 625 2.84 2.96 -1.82
CA GLU A 625 3.73 1.83 -2.07
C GLU A 625 5.03 1.94 -1.26
N SER A 626 5.66 3.12 -1.24
CA SER A 626 6.87 3.37 -0.43
C SER A 626 6.61 3.17 1.06
N TYR A 627 5.49 3.69 1.57
CA TYR A 627 5.08 3.52 2.97
C TYR A 627 4.77 2.06 3.31
N ASP A 628 4.15 1.29 2.41
CA ASP A 628 3.90 -0.14 2.63
C ASP A 628 5.21 -0.93 2.71
N VAL A 629 6.20 -0.61 1.87
CA VAL A 629 7.53 -1.25 1.91
C VAL A 629 8.24 -0.92 3.23
N SER A 630 8.26 0.36 3.62
CA SER A 630 8.88 0.82 4.86
C SER A 630 8.17 0.26 6.10
N SER A 631 6.84 0.15 6.07
CA SER A 631 6.05 -0.44 7.16
C SER A 631 6.38 -1.92 7.34
N ARG A 632 6.51 -2.70 6.25
CA ARG A 632 6.90 -4.11 6.33
C ARG A 632 8.31 -4.27 6.87
N ARG A 633 9.25 -3.42 6.46
CA ARG A 633 10.63 -3.46 6.98
C ARG A 633 10.66 -3.16 8.48
N LYS A 634 9.94 -2.13 8.94
CA LYS A 634 9.80 -1.81 10.36
C LYS A 634 9.09 -2.89 11.16
N GLN A 635 8.06 -3.54 10.59
CA GLN A 635 7.39 -4.67 11.22
C GLN A 635 8.35 -5.85 11.44
N LYS A 636 9.20 -6.16 10.45
CA LYS A 636 10.22 -7.20 10.57
C LYS A 636 11.25 -6.88 11.66
N LEU A 637 11.67 -5.63 11.79
CA LEU A 637 12.56 -5.18 12.87
C LEU A 637 11.92 -5.33 14.26
N ILE A 638 10.59 -5.14 14.36
CA ILE A 638 9.84 -5.39 15.61
C ILE A 638 9.87 -6.87 15.97
N GLU A 639 9.59 -7.76 15.01
CA GLU A 639 9.62 -9.21 15.21
C GLU A 639 11.02 -9.65 15.69
N GLN A 640 12.07 -9.19 15.00
CA GLN A 640 13.45 -9.46 15.43
C GLN A 640 13.74 -8.93 16.84
N ALA A 641 13.28 -7.72 17.19
CA ALA A 641 13.46 -7.18 18.53
C ALA A 641 12.68 -7.95 19.61
N GLN A 642 11.55 -8.58 19.25
CA GLN A 642 10.78 -9.44 20.14
C GLN A 642 11.50 -10.76 20.39
N ASP A 643 12.07 -11.37 19.34
CA ASP A 643 12.85 -12.61 19.46
C ASP A 643 14.07 -12.45 20.39
N LEU A 644 14.71 -11.27 20.38
CA LEU A 644 15.84 -10.96 21.27
C LEU A 644 15.47 -10.98 22.77
N VAL A 645 14.19 -10.84 23.13
CA VAL A 645 13.75 -10.91 24.53
C VAL A 645 13.93 -12.32 25.09
N GLU A 646 13.78 -13.34 24.24
CA GLU A 646 13.89 -14.76 24.60
C GLU A 646 15.32 -15.31 24.53
N LEU A 647 16.26 -14.57 23.92
CA LEU A 647 17.65 -14.99 23.81
C LEU A 647 18.31 -15.13 25.20
N GLU A 648 19.04 -16.23 25.41
CA GLU A 648 19.73 -16.49 26.69
C GLU A 648 21.03 -15.68 26.83
N ASP A 649 21.76 -15.49 25.72
CA ASP A 649 22.98 -14.69 25.69
C ASP A 649 22.65 -13.20 25.65
N LEU A 650 22.77 -12.56 26.82
CA LEU A 650 22.41 -11.17 27.03
C LEU A 650 23.36 -10.17 26.35
N ASP A 651 24.64 -10.49 26.23
CA ASP A 651 25.59 -9.59 25.57
C ASP A 651 25.33 -9.57 24.06
N SER A 652 25.08 -10.74 23.47
CA SER A 652 24.64 -10.85 22.08
C SER A 652 23.29 -10.16 21.85
N ALA A 653 22.33 -10.30 22.79
CA ALA A 653 21.04 -9.64 22.71
C ALA A 653 21.17 -8.10 22.68
N ILE A 654 22.11 -7.51 23.42
CA ILE A 654 22.37 -6.06 23.41
C ILE A 654 22.92 -5.61 22.06
N GLU A 655 23.93 -6.30 21.54
CA GLU A 655 24.57 -5.89 20.29
C GLU A 655 23.56 -5.95 19.14
N GLN A 656 22.76 -7.01 19.08
CA GLN A 656 21.68 -7.15 18.10
C GLN A 656 20.59 -6.10 18.32
N ALA A 657 20.19 -5.81 19.57
CA ALA A 657 19.19 -4.77 19.85
C ALA A 657 19.68 -3.37 19.41
N LYS A 658 20.95 -3.05 19.62
CA LYS A 658 21.57 -1.80 19.14
C LYS A 658 21.65 -1.74 17.61
N ALA A 659 21.97 -2.84 16.95
CA ALA A 659 21.98 -2.94 15.48
C ALA A 659 20.58 -2.68 14.92
N LEU A 660 19.54 -3.30 15.49
CA LEU A 660 18.15 -3.09 15.10
C LEU A 660 17.71 -1.63 15.27
N GLN A 661 18.17 -0.93 16.31
CA GLN A 661 17.90 0.51 16.49
C GLN A 661 18.51 1.38 15.38
N GLN A 662 19.69 1.02 14.86
CA GLN A 662 20.28 1.72 13.72
C GLN A 662 19.55 1.39 12.42
N GLU A 663 19.22 0.12 12.20
CA GLU A 663 18.42 -0.30 11.05
C GLU A 663 17.04 0.35 11.01
N TRP A 664 16.42 0.60 12.17
CA TRP A 664 15.14 1.30 12.26
C TRP A 664 15.19 2.70 11.63
N LYS A 665 16.27 3.44 11.85
CA LYS A 665 16.47 4.78 11.26
C LYS A 665 16.55 4.72 9.74
N ASN A 666 17.11 3.62 9.21
CA ASN A 666 17.29 3.40 7.78
C ASN A 666 16.13 2.63 7.14
N ALA A 667 15.09 2.26 7.91
CA ALA A 667 13.97 1.45 7.44
C ALA A 667 12.94 2.25 6.61
N GLY A 668 13.23 3.52 6.32
CA GLY A 668 12.38 4.42 5.55
C GLY A 668 11.29 5.09 6.38
N THR A 669 10.45 5.87 5.72
CA THR A 669 9.41 6.68 6.37
C THR A 669 8.05 6.04 6.13
N VAL A 670 7.14 6.09 7.11
CA VAL A 670 5.73 5.71 6.91
C VAL A 670 4.81 6.85 7.31
N GLN A 671 3.49 6.68 7.11
CA GLN A 671 2.51 7.65 7.60
C GLN A 671 2.66 7.88 9.10
N GLN A 672 2.58 9.13 9.54
CA GLN A 672 2.87 9.54 10.93
C GLN A 672 2.07 8.75 11.99
N SER A 673 0.81 8.40 11.69
CA SER A 673 -0.04 7.56 12.56
C SER A 673 0.52 6.14 12.71
N GLN A 674 0.94 5.51 11.61
CA GLN A 674 1.54 4.19 11.62
C GLN A 674 2.93 4.21 12.27
N GLU A 675 3.75 5.24 11.98
CA GLU A 675 5.08 5.42 12.59
C GLU A 675 5.00 5.40 14.11
N ARG A 676 4.05 6.16 14.69
CA ARG A 676 3.85 6.20 16.15
C ARG A 676 3.51 4.83 16.73
N LYS A 677 2.68 4.05 16.05
CA LYS A 677 2.29 2.69 16.50
C LYS A 677 3.48 1.74 16.42
N LEU A 678 4.15 1.69 15.28
CA LEU A 678 5.30 0.83 15.03
C LEU A 678 6.45 1.15 16.00
N TRP A 679 6.78 2.43 16.19
CA TRP A 679 7.81 2.87 17.12
C TRP A 679 7.50 2.48 18.57
N LYS A 680 6.24 2.64 19.01
CA LYS A 680 5.83 2.25 20.37
C LYS A 680 6.06 0.76 20.61
N THR A 681 5.72 -0.08 19.64
CA THR A 681 5.90 -1.54 19.75
C THR A 681 7.38 -1.92 19.71
N PHE A 682 8.15 -1.35 18.77
CA PHE A 682 9.59 -1.57 18.65
C PHE A 682 10.32 -1.19 19.93
N ARG A 683 10.04 0.02 20.45
CA ARG A 683 10.63 0.50 21.69
C ARG A 683 10.28 -0.39 22.88
N LYS A 684 9.02 -0.84 22.99
CA LYS A 684 8.62 -1.77 24.06
C LYS A 684 9.42 -3.07 24.04
N ALA A 685 9.66 -3.64 22.87
CA ALA A 685 10.47 -4.85 22.73
C ALA A 685 11.95 -4.61 23.12
N ASN A 686 12.52 -3.51 22.61
CA ASN A 686 13.89 -3.11 22.93
C ASN A 686 14.09 -2.82 24.45
N ASP A 687 13.16 -2.08 25.07
CA ASP A 687 13.18 -1.76 26.50
C ASP A 687 13.11 -3.05 27.36
N ALA A 688 12.39 -4.08 26.90
CA ALA A 688 12.33 -5.37 27.60
C ALA A 688 13.70 -6.08 27.64
N VAL A 689 14.45 -6.07 26.53
CA VAL A 689 15.82 -6.63 26.47
C VAL A 689 16.75 -5.89 27.46
N PHE A 690 16.75 -4.55 27.42
CA PHE A 690 17.61 -3.77 28.32
C PHE A 690 17.21 -3.90 29.80
N ASN A 691 15.91 -4.00 30.11
CA ASN A 691 15.44 -4.18 31.48
C ASN A 691 15.87 -5.53 32.08
N ARG A 692 15.79 -6.63 31.32
CA ARG A 692 16.25 -7.96 31.78
C ARG A 692 17.70 -7.93 32.24
N ILE A 693 18.54 -7.21 31.50
CA ILE A 693 19.97 -7.10 31.78
C ILE A 693 20.25 -6.17 32.94
N LYS A 694 19.50 -5.06 33.03
CA LYS A 694 19.56 -4.18 34.19
C LYS A 694 19.26 -4.95 35.47
N VAL A 695 18.21 -5.78 35.48
CA VAL A 695 17.86 -6.62 36.64
C VAL A 695 19.00 -7.58 36.98
N GLN A 696 19.61 -8.27 36.01
CA GLN A 696 20.71 -9.19 36.30
C GLN A 696 21.99 -8.48 36.78
N ARG A 697 22.31 -7.30 36.25
CA ARG A 697 23.45 -6.49 36.72
C ARG A 697 23.19 -5.95 38.12
N ASP A 698 22.00 -5.44 38.38
CA ASP A 698 21.60 -4.95 39.70
C ASP A 698 21.67 -6.09 40.74
N GLN A 699 21.25 -7.31 40.37
CA GLN A 699 21.32 -8.48 41.23
C GLN A 699 22.77 -8.95 41.47
N ALA A 700 23.60 -9.04 40.43
CA ALA A 700 25.02 -9.37 40.59
C ALA A 700 25.79 -8.32 41.42
N GLN A 701 25.43 -7.05 41.26
CA GLN A 701 26.02 -5.95 42.04
C GLN A 701 25.56 -5.99 43.51
N ALA A 702 24.28 -6.30 43.77
CA ALA A 702 23.76 -6.50 45.12
C ALA A 702 24.44 -7.69 45.83
N GLU A 703 24.60 -8.83 45.15
CA GLU A 703 25.30 -10.00 45.69
C GLU A 703 26.78 -9.69 46.00
N SER A 704 27.47 -8.96 45.12
CA SER A 704 28.84 -8.51 45.35
C SER A 704 28.95 -7.54 46.52
N GLN A 705 28.02 -6.59 46.64
CA GLN A 705 27.98 -5.64 47.75
C GLN A 705 27.70 -6.34 49.09
N GLU A 706 26.78 -7.30 49.14
CA GLU A 706 26.47 -8.06 50.34
C GLU A 706 27.69 -8.88 50.81
N LEU A 707 28.43 -9.50 49.89
CA LEU A 707 29.69 -10.19 50.19
C LEU A 707 30.75 -9.23 50.76
N MET A 708 30.86 -8.03 50.20
CA MET A 708 31.81 -6.99 50.65
C MET A 708 31.47 -6.48 52.05
N ASP A 709 30.18 -6.26 52.33
CA ASP A 709 29.71 -5.78 53.64
C ASP A 709 29.97 -6.85 54.72
N ARG A 710 29.65 -8.13 54.46
CA ARG A 710 29.95 -9.24 55.36
C ARG A 710 31.44 -9.37 55.66
N ALA A 711 32.28 -9.26 54.63
CA ALA A 711 33.73 -9.31 54.79
C ALA A 711 34.27 -8.14 55.64
N SER A 712 33.74 -6.93 55.46
CA SER A 712 34.13 -5.75 56.24
C SER A 712 33.70 -5.85 57.70
N ILE A 713 32.50 -6.39 57.97
CA ILE A 713 32.00 -6.63 59.33
C ILE A 713 32.93 -7.62 60.05
N LEU A 714 33.24 -8.76 59.41
CA LEU A 714 34.11 -9.80 59.98
C LEU A 714 35.50 -9.25 60.37
N ILE A 715 36.11 -8.43 59.51
CA ILE A 715 37.39 -7.76 59.80
C ILE A 715 37.26 -6.85 61.03
N THR A 716 36.21 -6.04 61.08
CA THR A 716 36.01 -5.06 62.17
C THR A 716 35.78 -5.75 63.52
N GLU A 717 34.99 -6.82 63.55
CA GLU A 717 34.73 -7.61 64.74
C GLU A 717 36.00 -8.27 65.29
N CYS A 718 36.78 -8.90 64.41
CA CYS A 718 38.03 -9.55 64.81
C CYS A 718 39.09 -8.51 65.25
N GLU A 719 39.22 -7.38 64.54
CA GLU A 719 40.09 -6.26 64.95
C GLU A 719 39.75 -5.75 66.36
N GLY A 720 38.46 -5.58 66.67
CA GLY A 720 38.00 -5.18 68.01
C GLY A 720 38.33 -6.20 69.09
N ALA A 721 38.12 -7.49 68.81
CA ALA A 721 38.40 -8.58 69.74
C ALA A 721 39.90 -8.74 70.02
N VAL A 722 40.76 -8.64 68.98
CA VAL A 722 42.23 -8.73 69.11
C VAL A 722 42.80 -7.55 69.91
N LYS A 723 42.22 -6.35 69.79
CA LYS A 723 42.65 -5.17 70.58
C LYS A 723 42.44 -5.37 72.09
N THR A 724 41.32 -5.96 72.49
CA THR A 724 40.92 -6.07 73.90
C THR A 724 41.48 -7.30 74.64
N ALA A 725 41.90 -8.33 73.92
CA ALA A 725 42.45 -9.55 74.51
C ALA A 725 43.79 -9.32 75.24
N LYS A 726 43.93 -9.94 76.43
CA LYS A 726 45.04 -9.73 77.39
C LYS A 726 46.06 -10.89 77.48
N SER A 727 45.83 -11.99 76.76
CA SER A 727 46.70 -13.18 76.80
C SER A 727 47.01 -13.66 75.38
N ALA A 728 48.22 -14.20 75.19
CA ALA A 728 48.65 -14.78 73.92
C ALA A 728 47.69 -15.87 73.40
N HIS A 729 47.21 -16.75 74.28
CA HIS A 729 46.29 -17.83 73.91
C HIS A 729 44.94 -17.33 73.36
N ALA A 730 44.33 -16.33 74.01
CA ALA A 730 43.06 -15.75 73.57
C ALA A 730 43.15 -15.08 72.20
N ILE A 731 44.25 -14.36 71.92
CA ILE A 731 44.45 -13.73 70.61
C ILE A 731 44.65 -14.78 69.52
N HIS A 732 45.44 -15.83 69.81
CA HIS A 732 45.65 -16.92 68.84
C HIS A 732 44.34 -17.60 68.45
N SER A 733 43.48 -17.92 69.42
CA SER A 733 42.16 -18.52 69.14
C SER A 733 41.24 -17.62 68.30
N LEU A 734 41.28 -16.29 68.53
CA LEU A 734 40.51 -15.32 67.74
C LEU A 734 41.00 -15.23 66.29
N ILE A 735 42.32 -15.27 66.08
CA ILE A 735 42.92 -15.23 64.74
C ILE A 735 42.65 -16.53 63.96
N GLU A 736 42.72 -17.70 64.60
CA GLU A 736 42.39 -18.97 63.95
C GLU A 736 40.91 -19.02 63.52
N LYS A 737 40.00 -18.62 64.41
CA LYS A 737 38.57 -18.52 64.04
C LYS A 737 38.35 -17.55 62.87
N PHE A 738 39.01 -16.40 62.89
CA PHE A 738 38.92 -15.43 61.80
C PHE A 738 39.43 -15.98 60.46
N LYS A 739 40.53 -16.75 60.46
CA LYS A 739 41.05 -17.40 59.23
C LYS A 739 40.02 -18.37 58.63
N ASP A 740 39.35 -19.17 59.45
CA ASP A 740 38.32 -20.11 59.00
C ASP A 740 37.10 -19.38 58.41
N ASP A 741 36.56 -18.40 59.15
CA ASP A 741 35.40 -17.61 58.72
C ASP A 741 35.73 -16.81 57.44
N TRP A 742 36.95 -16.27 57.33
CA TRP A 742 37.43 -15.54 56.15
C TRP A 742 37.58 -16.44 54.91
N HIS A 743 38.08 -17.67 55.07
CA HIS A 743 38.23 -18.61 53.97
C HIS A 743 36.87 -19.02 53.37
N GLY A 744 35.83 -19.11 54.20
CA GLY A 744 34.45 -19.40 53.77
C GLY A 744 33.82 -18.33 52.88
N LEU A 745 34.19 -17.05 53.04
CA LEU A 745 33.57 -15.91 52.34
C LEU A 745 34.07 -15.70 50.90
N LYS A 746 35.12 -16.40 50.45
CA LYS A 746 35.67 -16.35 49.07
C LYS A 746 35.79 -14.93 48.49
N VAL A 747 36.33 -14.01 49.28
CA VAL A 747 36.42 -12.58 48.91
C VAL A 747 37.55 -12.35 47.92
N GLU A 748 37.25 -11.83 46.72
CA GLU A 748 38.26 -11.51 45.68
C GLU A 748 38.81 -10.07 45.78
N ASN A 749 38.19 -9.21 46.59
CA ASN A 749 38.59 -7.82 46.70
C ASN A 749 39.98 -7.68 47.37
N LYS A 750 40.98 -7.29 46.58
CA LYS A 750 42.37 -7.10 47.02
C LYS A 750 42.51 -6.15 48.22
N GLY A 751 41.68 -5.11 48.31
CA GLY A 751 41.72 -4.16 49.42
C GLY A 751 41.31 -4.80 50.74
N LEU A 752 40.24 -5.60 50.74
CA LEU A 752 39.78 -6.33 51.92
C LEU A 752 40.71 -7.51 52.25
N GLN A 753 41.22 -8.23 51.25
CA GLN A 753 42.26 -9.27 51.46
C GLN A 753 43.50 -8.70 52.15
N ASN A 754 43.98 -7.53 51.70
CA ASN A 754 45.11 -6.86 52.33
C ASN A 754 44.83 -6.45 53.78
N LYS A 755 43.60 -6.01 54.09
CA LYS A 755 43.19 -5.68 55.47
C LYS A 755 43.14 -6.93 56.35
N ALA A 756 42.55 -8.03 55.86
CA ALA A 756 42.49 -9.31 56.57
C ALA A 756 43.89 -9.87 56.86
N ASN A 757 44.80 -9.85 55.89
CA ASN A 757 46.18 -10.28 56.10
C ASN A 757 46.91 -9.42 57.14
N ARG A 758 46.75 -8.08 57.07
CA ARG A 758 47.33 -7.19 58.09
C ARG A 758 46.80 -7.46 59.49
N LEU A 759 45.51 -7.78 59.63
CA LEU A 759 44.92 -8.16 60.91
C LEU A 759 45.54 -9.45 61.46
N ILE A 760 45.70 -10.46 60.62
CA ILE A 760 46.36 -11.73 60.97
C ILE A 760 47.79 -11.46 61.45
N ASP A 761 48.59 -10.75 60.66
CA ASP A 761 49.98 -10.41 60.99
C ASP A 761 50.07 -9.66 62.32
N THR A 762 49.20 -8.67 62.53
CA THR A 762 49.15 -7.85 63.76
C THR A 762 48.79 -8.71 64.97
N GLY A 763 47.83 -9.63 64.81
CA GLY A 763 47.43 -10.58 65.84
C GLY A 763 48.57 -11.51 66.24
N GLU A 764 49.27 -12.09 65.27
CA GLU A 764 50.39 -13.02 65.48
C GLU A 764 51.59 -12.32 66.15
N GLN A 765 51.92 -11.08 65.76
CA GLN A 765 52.96 -10.29 66.44
C GLN A 765 52.59 -9.97 67.89
N LYS A 766 51.32 -9.67 68.17
CA LYS A 766 50.83 -9.42 69.53
C LYS A 766 50.89 -10.69 70.41
N VAL A 767 50.65 -11.87 69.84
CA VAL A 767 50.84 -13.16 70.53
C VAL A 767 52.31 -13.36 70.93
N LEU A 768 53.25 -13.16 70.00
CA LEU A 768 54.68 -13.31 70.25
C LEU A 768 55.19 -12.36 71.35
N SER A 769 54.84 -11.07 71.27
CA SER A 769 55.25 -10.08 72.28
C SER A 769 54.72 -10.39 73.69
N LEU A 770 53.46 -10.82 73.82
CA LEU A 770 52.88 -11.21 75.11
C LEU A 770 53.56 -12.46 75.65
N ALA A 771 53.81 -13.48 74.82
CA ALA A 771 54.50 -14.71 75.23
C ALA A 771 55.95 -14.46 75.71
N ASN A 772 56.69 -13.56 75.04
CA ASN A 772 58.04 -13.16 75.46
C ASN A 772 58.00 -12.43 76.82
N SER A 773 57.02 -11.54 77.01
CA SER A 773 56.85 -10.82 78.28
C SER A 773 56.54 -11.75 79.46
N GLU A 774 55.70 -12.78 79.24
CA GLU A 774 55.38 -13.81 80.24
C GLU A 774 56.64 -14.61 80.62
N THR A 775 57.45 -14.98 79.62
CA THR A 775 58.72 -15.71 79.82
C THR A 775 59.74 -14.90 80.64
N ILE A 776 59.91 -13.62 80.33
CA ILE A 776 60.79 -12.72 81.10
C ILE A 776 60.33 -12.60 82.55
N ASN A 777 59.02 -12.44 82.77
CA ASN A 777 58.46 -12.31 84.12
C ASN A 777 58.67 -13.59 84.95
N ALA A 778 58.53 -14.77 84.34
CA ALA A 778 58.81 -16.05 84.99
C ALA A 778 60.28 -16.19 85.41
N LEU A 779 61.22 -15.82 84.52
CA LEU A 779 62.66 -15.88 84.80
C LEU A 779 63.11 -14.84 85.85
N LYS A 780 62.54 -13.63 85.83
CA LYS A 780 62.77 -12.63 86.91
C LYS A 780 62.26 -13.13 88.25
N ASN A 781 61.16 -13.87 88.28
CA ASN A 781 60.69 -14.51 89.50
C ASN A 781 61.67 -15.59 89.98
N ALA A 782 62.20 -16.41 89.05
CA ALA A 782 63.21 -17.43 89.38
C ALA A 782 64.50 -16.82 89.94
N GLN A 783 64.92 -15.66 89.43
CA GLN A 783 66.06 -14.91 89.96
C GLN A 783 65.86 -14.53 91.43
N LYS A 784 64.64 -14.16 91.85
CA LYS A 784 64.35 -13.82 93.26
C LYS A 784 64.53 -15.04 94.16
N PHE A 785 64.07 -16.22 93.73
CA PHE A 785 64.31 -17.47 94.44
C PHE A 785 65.80 -17.78 94.54
N ALA A 786 66.54 -17.68 93.43
CA ALA A 786 67.99 -17.90 93.40
C ALA A 786 68.76 -16.95 94.34
N ASN A 787 68.37 -15.68 94.41
CA ASN A 787 68.99 -14.71 95.32
C ASN A 787 68.77 -15.08 96.80
N ILE A 788 67.60 -15.62 97.15
CA ILE A 788 67.34 -16.11 98.51
C ILE A 788 68.26 -17.29 98.83
N CYS A 789 68.40 -18.26 97.91
CA CYS A 789 69.35 -19.36 98.09
C CYS A 789 70.78 -18.84 98.30
N GLN A 790 71.23 -17.90 97.46
CA GLN A 790 72.57 -17.33 97.54
C GLN A 790 72.81 -16.59 98.87
N ASP A 791 71.84 -15.81 99.36
CA ASP A 791 71.96 -15.11 100.65
C ASP A 791 72.03 -16.09 101.83
N LEU A 792 71.34 -17.23 101.72
CA LEU A 792 71.38 -18.31 102.71
C LEU A 792 72.72 -19.05 102.70
N GLU A 793 73.21 -19.45 101.51
CA GLU A 793 74.52 -20.10 101.31
C GLU A 793 75.68 -19.24 101.84
N LEU A 794 75.61 -17.90 101.70
CA LEU A 794 76.61 -16.96 102.22
C LEU A 794 76.42 -16.59 103.71
N ALA A 795 75.52 -17.26 104.41
CA ALA A 795 75.14 -16.99 105.81
C ALA A 795 74.71 -15.52 106.09
N LYS A 796 74.24 -14.78 105.07
CA LYS A 796 73.74 -13.40 105.24
C LYS A 796 72.35 -13.37 105.91
N ILE A 797 71.60 -14.45 105.74
CA ILE A 797 70.31 -14.70 106.38
C ILE A 797 70.32 -16.10 106.98
N ASN A 798 69.50 -16.33 108.01
CA ASN A 798 69.30 -17.67 108.58
C ASN A 798 68.17 -18.41 107.85
N GLN A 799 68.07 -19.72 108.08
CA GLN A 799 67.06 -20.60 107.45
C GLN A 799 65.63 -20.07 107.60
N GLN A 800 65.27 -19.57 108.79
CA GLN A 800 63.92 -19.06 109.08
C GLN A 800 63.56 -17.83 108.23
N LYS A 801 64.46 -16.83 108.15
CA LYS A 801 64.26 -15.64 107.31
C LYS A 801 64.29 -15.98 105.82
N ALA A 802 65.06 -16.98 105.42
CA ALA A 802 65.09 -17.45 104.03
C ALA A 802 63.74 -18.09 103.63
N GLN A 803 63.16 -18.92 104.51
CA GLN A 803 61.84 -19.54 104.29
C GLN A 803 60.73 -18.48 104.21
N GLU A 804 60.69 -17.51 105.13
CA GLU A 804 59.70 -16.41 105.08
C GLU A 804 59.76 -15.59 103.77
N LYS A 805 60.97 -15.36 103.25
CA LYS A 805 61.14 -14.67 101.96
C LYS A 805 60.73 -15.55 100.79
N TRP A 806 60.99 -16.86 100.87
CA TRP A 806 60.62 -17.85 99.84
C TRP A 806 59.10 -17.94 99.68
N ASP A 807 58.36 -18.06 100.78
CA ASP A 807 56.90 -18.24 100.77
C ASP A 807 56.15 -16.98 100.30
N LYS A 808 56.77 -15.80 100.37
CA LYS A 808 56.22 -14.54 99.84
C LYS A 808 56.33 -14.42 98.32
N LEU A 809 57.16 -15.24 97.66
CA LEU A 809 57.30 -15.22 96.21
C LEU A 809 56.20 -16.05 95.54
N LYS A 810 55.74 -15.61 94.36
CA LYS A 810 54.79 -16.40 93.56
C LYS A 810 55.44 -17.71 93.13
N PRO A 811 54.74 -18.86 93.16
CA PRO A 811 55.28 -20.12 92.66
C PRO A 811 55.76 -20.01 91.20
N LEU A 812 56.84 -20.70 90.86
CA LEU A 812 57.35 -20.75 89.49
C LEU A 812 56.46 -21.64 88.62
N SER A 813 56.13 -21.16 87.43
CA SER A 813 55.35 -21.92 86.43
C SER A 813 56.13 -23.08 85.83
N ASP A 814 57.45 -22.96 85.71
CA ASP A 814 58.34 -24.02 85.24
C ASP A 814 58.63 -25.02 86.38
N LYS A 815 57.92 -26.15 86.37
CA LYS A 815 58.04 -27.19 87.42
C LYS A 815 59.45 -27.75 87.55
N LYS A 816 60.22 -27.85 86.46
CA LYS A 816 61.60 -28.39 86.49
C LYS A 816 62.55 -27.39 87.13
N LEU A 817 62.44 -26.12 86.77
CA LEU A 817 63.24 -25.06 87.36
C LEU A 817 62.90 -24.87 88.85
N ALA A 818 61.61 -24.93 89.20
CA ALA A 818 61.13 -24.85 90.58
C ALA A 818 61.74 -25.96 91.45
N ALA A 819 61.73 -27.21 90.98
CA ALA A 819 62.28 -28.35 91.71
C ALA A 819 63.79 -28.20 91.98
N LYS A 820 64.57 -27.75 90.98
CA LYS A 820 66.01 -27.52 91.14
C LYS A 820 66.33 -26.39 92.13
N LEU A 821 65.54 -25.31 92.11
CA LEU A 821 65.69 -24.20 93.05
C LEU A 821 65.33 -24.64 94.49
N HIS A 822 64.29 -25.45 94.67
CA HIS A 822 63.99 -26.06 95.96
C HIS A 822 65.11 -26.97 96.46
N GLN A 823 65.70 -27.79 95.58
CA GLN A 823 66.84 -28.63 95.92
C GLN A 823 68.02 -27.77 96.40
N ARG A 824 68.34 -26.68 95.66
CA ARG A 824 69.37 -25.70 96.04
C ARG A 824 69.08 -25.09 97.42
N PHE A 825 67.83 -24.71 97.69
CA PHE A 825 67.43 -24.14 98.98
C PHE A 825 67.59 -25.13 100.14
N SER A 826 67.25 -26.41 99.93
CA SER A 826 67.38 -27.44 100.97
C SER A 826 68.82 -27.86 101.27
N ALA A 827 69.73 -27.66 100.32
CA ALA A 827 71.13 -28.07 100.41
C ALA A 827 72.09 -26.89 100.63
N ALA A 828 71.62 -25.81 101.26
CA ALA A 828 72.38 -24.56 101.38
C ALA A 828 73.69 -24.70 102.18
N ASP A 829 73.77 -25.65 103.12
CA ASP A 829 74.98 -25.93 103.92
C ASP A 829 76.00 -26.82 103.19
N ALA A 830 75.67 -27.32 101.99
CA ALA A 830 76.56 -28.19 101.22
C ALA A 830 77.62 -27.37 100.46
N THR A 831 78.89 -27.74 100.63
CA THR A 831 80.00 -27.13 99.88
C THR A 831 80.02 -27.64 98.43
N ASN A 832 80.10 -26.72 97.46
CA ASN A 832 80.29 -27.05 96.05
C ASN A 832 81.69 -26.61 95.60
N ASN A 833 82.62 -27.58 95.50
CA ASN A 833 84.00 -27.30 95.12
C ASN A 833 84.15 -26.83 93.65
N ASP A 834 83.13 -27.07 92.80
CA ASP A 834 83.14 -26.73 91.38
C ASP A 834 82.41 -25.40 91.06
N PHE A 835 81.97 -24.66 92.09
CA PHE A 835 81.20 -23.42 91.91
C PHE A 835 81.94 -22.38 91.06
N ILE A 836 83.22 -22.13 91.36
CA ILE A 836 84.03 -21.09 90.70
C ILE A 836 84.20 -21.40 89.21
N GLU A 837 84.51 -22.65 88.86
CA GLU A 837 84.68 -23.09 87.47
C GLU A 837 83.36 -22.97 86.71
N THR A 838 82.28 -23.52 87.28
CA THR A 838 80.96 -23.53 86.64
C THR A 838 80.41 -22.11 86.46
N ALA A 839 80.55 -21.25 87.47
CA ALA A 839 80.14 -19.85 87.40
C ALA A 839 80.95 -19.09 86.35
N SER A 840 82.26 -19.33 86.26
CA SER A 840 83.12 -18.72 85.24
C SER A 840 82.70 -19.14 83.83
N ASN A 841 82.40 -20.42 83.62
CA ASN A 841 81.94 -20.94 82.33
C ASN A 841 80.59 -20.35 81.90
N ILE A 842 79.63 -20.23 82.83
CA ILE A 842 78.33 -19.58 82.53
C ILE A 842 78.51 -18.11 82.17
N LEU A 843 79.39 -17.39 82.87
CA LEU A 843 79.68 -15.98 82.57
C LEU A 843 80.36 -15.82 81.21
N ILE A 844 81.34 -16.65 80.86
CA ILE A 844 82.00 -16.66 79.55
C ILE A 844 80.98 -16.95 78.44
N ALA A 845 80.12 -17.95 78.64
CA ALA A 845 79.06 -18.28 77.70
C ALA A 845 78.07 -17.11 77.51
N GLY A 846 77.69 -16.44 78.61
CA GLY A 846 76.83 -15.26 78.57
C GLY A 846 77.49 -14.06 77.88
N GLU A 847 78.78 -13.82 78.13
CA GLU A 847 79.58 -12.78 77.48
C GLU A 847 79.72 -13.02 75.98
N TYR A 848 79.94 -14.28 75.57
CA TYR A 848 79.97 -14.65 74.16
C TYR A 848 78.62 -14.42 73.49
N LEU A 849 77.52 -14.85 74.13
CA LEU A 849 76.17 -14.70 73.58
C LEU A 849 75.72 -13.24 73.44
N THR A 850 76.08 -12.40 74.40
CA THR A 850 75.68 -10.98 74.46
C THR A 850 76.68 -10.03 73.79
N GLY A 851 77.85 -10.52 73.38
CA GLY A 851 78.90 -9.70 72.79
C GLY A 851 79.70 -8.86 73.79
N ILE A 852 79.52 -9.06 75.11
CA ILE A 852 80.32 -8.38 76.14
C ILE A 852 81.76 -8.93 76.10
N ALA A 853 82.78 -8.07 76.25
CA ALA A 853 84.18 -8.49 76.35
C ALA A 853 84.51 -9.13 77.71
N SER A 854 85.24 -10.26 77.71
CA SER A 854 85.67 -10.96 78.94
C SER A 854 86.89 -10.24 79.54
N PRO A 855 87.04 -10.21 80.88
CA PRO A 855 88.22 -9.63 81.53
C PRO A 855 89.53 -10.32 81.11
N ASP A 856 90.66 -9.62 81.23
CA ASP A 856 91.96 -10.09 80.70
C ASP A 856 92.36 -11.50 81.18
N GLY A 857 92.14 -11.81 82.47
CA GLY A 857 92.43 -13.13 83.04
C GLY A 857 91.57 -14.28 82.52
N TYR A 858 90.49 -14.00 81.77
CA TYR A 858 89.56 -15.00 81.23
C TYR A 858 89.60 -15.09 79.68
N LYS A 859 90.51 -14.38 79.02
CA LYS A 859 90.59 -14.34 77.54
C LYS A 859 90.88 -15.69 76.91
N GLU A 860 91.81 -16.46 77.48
CA GLU A 860 92.14 -17.81 76.99
C GLU A 860 90.95 -18.78 77.15
N GLN A 861 90.27 -18.74 78.30
CA GLN A 861 89.08 -19.55 78.56
C GLN A 861 87.92 -19.19 77.63
N ARG A 862 87.75 -17.89 77.30
CA ARG A 862 86.78 -17.45 76.29
C ARG A 862 87.12 -17.98 74.90
N LEU A 863 88.39 -17.96 74.50
CA LEU A 863 88.82 -18.49 73.20
C LEU A 863 88.55 -20.01 73.12
N ALA A 864 88.83 -20.76 74.19
CA ALA A 864 88.52 -22.18 74.28
C ALA A 864 87.01 -22.45 74.11
N TYR A 865 86.16 -21.70 74.82
CA TYR A 865 84.70 -21.79 74.67
C TYR A 865 84.23 -21.44 73.24
N GLN A 866 84.84 -20.44 72.59
CA GLN A 866 84.52 -20.07 71.21
C GLN A 866 84.85 -21.19 70.22
N VAL A 867 86.00 -21.85 70.39
CA VAL A 867 86.42 -22.98 69.55
C VAL A 867 85.50 -24.18 69.78
N GLU A 868 85.11 -24.46 71.03
CA GLU A 868 84.17 -25.53 71.37
C GLU A 868 82.80 -25.30 70.74
N GLU A 869 82.26 -24.07 70.84
CA GLU A 869 80.96 -23.73 70.28
C GLU A 869 80.97 -23.72 68.74
N LEU A 870 82.09 -23.36 68.12
CA LEU A 870 82.30 -23.46 66.68
C LEU A 870 82.38 -24.92 66.23
N SER A 871 83.07 -25.78 66.99
CA SER A 871 83.14 -27.23 66.77
C SER A 871 81.76 -27.89 66.84
N LYS A 872 80.95 -27.59 67.87
CA LYS A 872 79.56 -28.09 68.00
C LYS A 872 78.68 -27.70 66.81
N ARG A 873 78.82 -26.48 66.30
CA ARG A 873 78.13 -26.03 65.08
C ARG A 873 78.61 -26.78 63.83
N MET A 874 79.91 -27.06 63.73
CA MET A 874 80.47 -27.84 62.60
C MET A 874 80.08 -29.32 62.63
N GLN A 875 79.76 -29.88 63.81
CA GLN A 875 79.25 -31.25 63.98
C GLN A 875 77.74 -31.38 63.73
N GLY A 876 77.05 -30.29 63.36
CA GLY A 876 75.63 -30.32 63.00
C GLY A 876 74.65 -30.34 64.19
N GLU A 877 75.12 -30.10 65.42
CA GLU A 877 74.22 -29.94 66.55
C GLU A 877 73.37 -28.67 66.38
N ALA A 878 72.04 -28.81 66.52
CA ALA A 878 71.11 -27.71 66.39
C ALA A 878 71.37 -26.65 67.49
N SER A 879 72.05 -25.56 67.11
CA SER A 879 72.30 -24.44 68.01
C SER A 879 70.98 -23.78 68.40
N LEU A 880 70.66 -23.79 69.69
CA LEU A 880 69.54 -23.04 70.26
C LEU A 880 69.52 -21.58 69.77
N SER A 881 68.33 -20.99 69.59
CA SER A 881 68.19 -19.56 69.29
C SER A 881 68.84 -18.71 70.38
N ALA A 882 69.26 -17.48 70.06
CA ALA A 882 69.91 -16.61 71.04
C ALA A 882 69.04 -16.40 72.29
N THR A 883 67.72 -16.25 72.10
CA THR A 883 66.68 -16.16 73.13
C THR A 883 66.63 -17.42 73.99
N ASN A 884 66.64 -18.61 73.38
CA ASN A 884 66.60 -19.88 74.11
C ASN A 884 67.92 -20.17 74.85
N LYS A 885 69.07 -19.82 74.27
CA LYS A 885 70.38 -19.87 74.94
C LYS A 885 70.41 -18.92 76.13
N ALA A 886 69.89 -17.70 75.98
CA ALA A 886 69.82 -16.74 77.07
C ALA A 886 68.95 -17.24 78.23
N ARG A 887 67.78 -17.82 77.92
CA ARG A 887 66.91 -18.49 78.90
C ARG A 887 67.63 -19.64 79.61
N GLN A 888 68.37 -20.47 78.87
CA GLN A 888 69.11 -21.61 79.43
C GLN A 888 70.24 -21.14 80.35
N LEU A 889 71.05 -20.15 79.92
CA LEU A 889 72.15 -19.61 80.72
C LEU A 889 71.65 -18.95 82.01
N LEU A 890 70.56 -18.17 81.95
CA LEU A 890 69.90 -17.61 83.13
C LEU A 890 69.41 -18.71 84.07
N SER A 891 68.74 -19.74 83.53
CA SER A 891 68.24 -20.86 84.33
C SER A 891 69.38 -21.63 85.01
N ASN A 892 70.48 -21.89 84.28
CA ASN A 892 71.67 -22.55 84.80
C ASN A 892 72.34 -21.71 85.90
N TRP A 893 72.43 -20.39 85.72
CA TRP A 893 72.93 -19.47 86.74
C TRP A 893 72.07 -19.51 88.01
N PHE A 894 70.73 -19.49 87.86
CA PHE A 894 69.82 -19.47 89.00
C PHE A 894 69.87 -20.74 89.85
N VAL A 895 70.15 -21.90 89.26
CA VAL A 895 70.21 -23.18 89.99
C VAL A 895 71.59 -23.54 90.53
N LEU A 896 72.64 -22.78 90.20
CA LEU A 896 74.02 -23.07 90.61
C LEU A 896 74.21 -22.87 92.12
N SER A 897 74.43 -23.95 92.87
CA SER A 897 74.56 -23.96 94.34
C SER A 897 75.98 -23.79 94.86
N GLY A 898 76.13 -23.44 96.14
CA GLY A 898 77.41 -23.36 96.86
C GLY A 898 78.16 -22.05 96.58
N ALA A 899 77.46 -20.93 96.72
CA ALA A 899 78.00 -19.60 96.44
C ALA A 899 79.30 -19.27 97.18
N ASP A 900 80.34 -18.90 96.43
CA ASP A 900 81.61 -18.42 96.97
C ASP A 900 81.63 -16.89 97.13
N ALA A 901 81.94 -16.42 98.34
CA ALA A 901 81.86 -15.00 98.69
C ALA A 901 82.88 -14.13 97.93
N ASP A 902 84.10 -14.61 97.76
CA ASP A 902 85.19 -13.87 97.13
C ASP A 902 85.03 -13.80 95.62
N PHE A 903 84.61 -14.90 94.98
CA PHE A 903 84.29 -14.93 93.56
C PHE A 903 83.16 -13.96 93.21
N LEU A 904 82.05 -14.00 93.97
CA LEU A 904 80.90 -13.13 93.74
C LEU A 904 81.26 -11.65 93.94
N LYS A 905 82.06 -11.33 94.96
CA LYS A 905 82.52 -9.95 95.22
C LYS A 905 83.43 -9.44 94.10
N THR A 906 84.38 -10.26 93.66
CA THR A 906 85.34 -9.91 92.59
C THR A 906 84.63 -9.75 91.24
N ASN A 907 83.59 -10.53 90.98
CA ASN A 907 82.87 -10.55 89.70
C ASN A 907 81.51 -9.82 89.72
N ASP A 908 81.13 -9.10 90.78
CA ASP A 908 79.78 -8.52 90.93
C ASP A 908 79.33 -7.66 89.72
N LYS A 909 80.20 -6.76 89.26
CA LYS A 909 79.92 -5.91 88.07
C LYS A 909 79.76 -6.73 86.79
N ARG A 910 80.57 -7.79 86.65
CA ARG A 910 80.55 -8.71 85.49
C ARG A 910 79.24 -9.49 85.46
N ILE A 911 78.88 -10.10 86.59
CA ILE A 911 77.65 -10.90 86.75
C ILE A 911 76.41 -10.05 86.45
N LYS A 912 76.28 -8.86 87.07
CA LYS A 912 75.12 -7.97 86.87
C LYS A 912 74.98 -7.55 85.40
N LYS A 913 76.08 -7.25 84.72
CA LYS A 913 76.07 -6.86 83.32
C LYS A 913 75.62 -8.01 82.41
N VAL A 914 76.18 -9.20 82.58
CA VAL A 914 75.83 -10.39 81.78
C VAL A 914 74.36 -10.76 81.99
N ILE A 915 73.88 -10.86 83.23
CA ILE A 915 72.48 -11.19 83.52
C ILE A 915 71.53 -10.15 82.91
N LYS A 916 71.85 -8.86 82.99
CA LYS A 916 71.05 -7.79 82.40
C LYS A 916 70.93 -7.94 80.88
N GLU A 917 72.04 -8.11 80.17
CA GLU A 917 72.03 -8.26 78.72
C GLU A 917 71.35 -9.56 78.26
N LEU A 918 71.48 -10.65 79.03
CA LEU A 918 70.72 -11.88 78.78
C LEU A 918 69.20 -11.66 78.89
N PHE A 919 68.74 -10.82 79.82
CA PHE A 919 67.32 -10.43 79.89
C PHE A 919 66.89 -9.47 78.76
N GLU A 920 67.78 -8.62 78.25
CA GLU A 920 67.48 -7.77 77.07
C GLU A 920 67.36 -8.61 75.80
N LEU A 921 68.19 -9.64 75.63
CA LEU A 921 68.07 -10.61 74.53
C LEU A 921 66.72 -11.35 74.52
N LEU A 922 66.04 -11.48 75.66
CA LEU A 922 64.71 -12.09 75.74
C LEU A 922 63.57 -11.16 75.30
N LYS A 923 63.84 -9.85 75.17
CA LYS A 923 62.85 -8.85 74.69
C LYS A 923 62.89 -8.64 73.18
N GLN A 924 64.00 -9.01 72.55
CA GLN A 924 64.19 -9.05 71.11
C GLN A 924 63.45 -10.26 70.54
#